data_AF-A0A9W9ZQS2-F1
#
_entry.id   AF-A0A9W9ZQS2-F1
#
_cell.length_a   1.000
_cell.length_b   1.000
_cell.length_c   1.000
_cell.angle_alpha   90.00
_cell.angle_beta   90.00
_cell.angle_gamma   90.00
#
_symmetry.space_group_name_H-M   'P 1'
#
loop_
_entity.id
_entity.type
_entity.pdbx_description
1 polymer ?
#
loop_
_entity_poly.entity_id
_entity_poly.type
_entity_poly.pdbx_seq_one_letter_code
_entity_poly.pdbx_strand_id
1 'polypeptide(L)'
;MLDYSQGKQSPARFGKVQDFKVILAEIGKVALECLLKDDHVFEYDQLSAAILCEESLIIGLLQVTEYAENLRPAGMVSFIHKSIQEFLAAWYITYSCVPEGNLGGIEDHALTLEDCETLENVFQFICGLSDGGAVKILDHLTSVRISHPTLDLSKTIPDVENETAVPLCDVTDKHCRFSDLVYISFQEVHSKVELLSHCFNCTGGIVLVTEQLTELLQKAKGKDLTQVTHSGNFLYITDVIRPYNILTLYEFVEFLDCLHVPLRITESSEVVTVGDLLRKFQNIRCLCRCDCPCNFISILCFRNGQFHFYITELNLCCDDHARLFTETTDISSSLPANLSSEQSCLKFLTSLQCYCPSDQVVKALGGVIRNCKHLKWIKIQKSGDYVCDLLEQVVNPSKCVLEIGFVDFHFRREEGYPTPTRALKVATLNLVTLLGKCDLTSAGAVKLARLLPRCNNIITLRLNLNDCCAAAVDTLVPSITHKTLKKLVLWGISLTPTAAATLGRSLPGMSSLQTLKLTGANGSILQGEELQALFGGFNEILPLHELEFCGFSTRGCHAPLAKSLRFFPNLRELYLGELNLDNLCDFLESLRFIHDLKKLSVQCKPLSHGHCCTEVVTENTDSDCFTLKLRGISLTPAVAAALGRSLPEMSSLQTLEFTEAFGSILQAEEMSSLETLKLTGEDGSILQAEEMEALFGGFNRTLPLCDLTFSDFSVISCLAPLTKSFRFFPNLSRLYLGKLNMDERNLCHLLESLRFIPNLEELSVHGKPLSHAHCCTAEVNTAVGFTHKTLRSLVMSGISLTPAAAAALGRSLPEMSSLEMLRLTLADGSNVQGEEMEALFGGFNETLPLSNLSFSGFSTKGCVRSARQKLSLLAQFESVVSWRV
;
A
#
# COMPACT_ATOMS: atom_id res chain seq x y z
N MET A 1 -37.83 -37.56 -30.61
CA MET A 1 -38.93 -36.81 -29.97
C MET A 1 -39.19 -37.45 -28.62
N LEU A 2 -38.49 -36.99 -27.59
CA LEU A 2 -38.80 -37.31 -26.20
C LEU A 2 -39.89 -36.32 -25.75
N ASP A 3 -41.04 -36.84 -25.37
CA ASP A 3 -42.18 -36.04 -24.93
C ASP A 3 -41.95 -35.63 -23.47
N TYR A 4 -41.53 -34.38 -23.26
CA TYR A 4 -41.22 -33.74 -21.97
C TYR A 4 -42.42 -33.71 -20.99
N SER A 5 -43.57 -34.27 -21.38
CA SER A 5 -44.81 -34.27 -20.60
C SER A 5 -45.12 -35.59 -19.87
N GLN A 6 -44.40 -36.70 -20.12
CA GLN A 6 -44.68 -37.99 -19.46
C GLN A 6 -44.16 -38.10 -18.02
N GLY A 7 -43.20 -37.27 -17.60
CA GLY A 7 -42.71 -37.25 -16.20
C GLY A 7 -43.72 -36.74 -15.16
N LYS A 8 -44.86 -36.17 -15.58
CA LYS A 8 -45.89 -35.65 -14.65
C LYS A 8 -46.88 -36.69 -14.12
N GLN A 9 -46.82 -37.95 -14.56
CA GLN A 9 -47.79 -38.99 -14.16
C GLN A 9 -47.22 -40.15 -13.33
N SER A 10 -45.90 -40.19 -13.10
CA SER A 10 -45.30 -41.16 -12.18
C SER A 10 -45.27 -40.57 -10.76
N PRO A 11 -45.83 -41.24 -9.74
CA PRO A 11 -45.77 -40.72 -8.38
C PRO A 11 -44.30 -40.65 -7.94
N ALA A 12 -43.88 -39.50 -7.40
CA ALA A 12 -42.57 -39.35 -6.79
C ALA A 12 -42.40 -40.44 -5.71
N ARG A 13 -41.40 -41.32 -5.89
CA ARG A 13 -41.04 -42.33 -4.90
C ARG A 13 -40.30 -41.62 -3.75
N PHE A 14 -41.03 -41.27 -2.71
CA PHE A 14 -40.41 -40.80 -1.47
C PHE A 14 -39.90 -42.00 -0.67
N GLY A 15 -38.59 -42.23 -0.72
CA GLY A 15 -37.86 -43.23 0.08
C GLY A 15 -36.74 -42.58 0.90
N LYS A 16 -36.09 -43.33 1.78
CA LYS A 16 -34.85 -42.87 2.40
C LYS A 16 -33.73 -42.90 1.35
N VAL A 17 -32.74 -41.99 1.42
CA VAL A 17 -31.61 -41.95 0.48
C VAL A 17 -30.89 -43.31 0.36
N GLN A 18 -30.85 -44.08 1.46
CA GLN A 18 -30.32 -45.45 1.52
C GLN A 18 -31.00 -46.42 0.54
N ASP A 19 -32.29 -46.20 0.22
CA ASP A 19 -33.06 -47.05 -0.69
C ASP A 19 -32.60 -46.88 -2.15
N PHE A 20 -31.83 -45.82 -2.46
CA PHE A 20 -31.31 -45.49 -3.78
C PHE A 20 -29.79 -45.68 -3.90
N LYS A 21 -29.17 -46.38 -2.95
CA LYS A 21 -27.70 -46.50 -2.84
C LYS A 21 -27.00 -46.95 -4.13
N VAL A 22 -27.56 -47.92 -4.84
CA VAL A 22 -27.00 -48.47 -6.08
C VAL A 22 -27.08 -47.45 -7.23
N ILE A 23 -28.23 -46.79 -7.38
CA ILE A 23 -28.46 -45.80 -8.43
C ILE A 23 -27.57 -44.57 -8.22
N LEU A 24 -27.46 -44.09 -6.98
CA LEU A 24 -26.57 -42.97 -6.63
C LEU A 24 -25.10 -43.30 -6.84
N ALA A 25 -24.67 -44.55 -6.61
CA ALA A 25 -23.30 -44.97 -6.89
C ALA A 25 -23.00 -44.96 -8.41
N GLU A 26 -23.93 -45.43 -9.23
CA GLU A 26 -23.77 -45.43 -10.70
C GLU A 26 -23.71 -44.00 -11.26
N ILE A 27 -24.58 -43.09 -10.80
CA ILE A 27 -24.52 -41.66 -11.17
C ILE A 27 -23.24 -41.03 -10.63
N GLY A 28 -22.86 -41.36 -9.40
CA GLY A 28 -21.67 -40.85 -8.74
C GLY A 28 -20.36 -41.24 -9.43
N LYS A 29 -20.31 -42.41 -10.10
CA LYS A 29 -19.16 -42.81 -10.92
C LYS A 29 -18.94 -41.82 -12.07
N VAL A 30 -20.02 -41.52 -12.82
CA VAL A 30 -19.96 -40.53 -13.90
C VAL A 30 -19.64 -39.15 -13.35
N ALA A 31 -20.22 -38.78 -12.20
CA ALA A 31 -19.92 -37.52 -11.52
C ALA A 31 -18.42 -37.36 -11.21
N LEU A 32 -17.77 -38.41 -10.71
CA LEU A 32 -16.34 -38.43 -10.43
C LEU A 32 -15.50 -38.34 -11.70
N GLU A 33 -15.81 -39.14 -12.73
CA GLU A 33 -15.07 -39.12 -14.01
C GLU A 33 -15.11 -37.73 -14.68
N CYS A 34 -16.27 -37.07 -14.64
CA CYS A 34 -16.44 -35.70 -15.13
C CYS A 34 -15.67 -34.69 -14.27
N LEU A 35 -15.74 -34.83 -12.94
CA LEU A 35 -15.06 -33.93 -12.02
C LEU A 35 -13.54 -33.97 -12.19
N LEU A 36 -12.97 -35.17 -12.39
CA LEU A 36 -11.53 -35.36 -12.61
C LEU A 36 -11.04 -34.81 -13.97
N LYS A 37 -11.94 -34.57 -14.92
CA LYS A 37 -11.64 -33.98 -16.23
C LYS A 37 -11.99 -32.48 -16.31
N ASP A 38 -12.51 -31.89 -15.23
CA ASP A 38 -13.13 -30.56 -15.19
C ASP A 38 -14.30 -30.39 -16.20
N ASP A 39 -14.91 -31.51 -16.60
CA ASP A 39 -16.05 -31.55 -17.49
C ASP A 39 -17.35 -31.43 -16.68
N HIS A 40 -18.21 -30.50 -17.10
CA HIS A 40 -19.51 -30.26 -16.43
C HIS A 40 -20.68 -30.89 -17.19
N VAL A 41 -20.40 -31.47 -18.36
CA VAL A 41 -21.36 -32.00 -19.32
C VAL A 41 -20.85 -33.36 -19.81
N PHE A 42 -21.75 -34.35 -19.83
CA PHE A 42 -21.45 -35.69 -20.32
C PHE A 42 -22.57 -36.21 -21.23
N GLU A 43 -22.26 -37.21 -22.04
CA GLU A 43 -23.22 -37.80 -22.95
C GLU A 43 -24.20 -38.70 -22.18
N TYR A 44 -25.50 -38.59 -22.47
CA TYR A 44 -26.57 -39.34 -21.78
C TYR A 44 -26.39 -40.87 -21.81
N ASP A 45 -25.68 -41.40 -22.80
CA ASP A 45 -25.36 -42.82 -22.97
C ASP A 45 -24.26 -43.34 -22.02
N GLN A 46 -23.56 -42.45 -21.31
CA GLN A 46 -22.62 -42.81 -20.25
C GLN A 46 -23.33 -43.30 -18.98
N LEU A 47 -24.64 -43.04 -18.82
CA LEU A 47 -25.45 -43.59 -17.73
C LEU A 47 -25.84 -45.04 -18.01
N SER A 48 -25.78 -45.90 -16.99
CA SER A 48 -26.15 -47.32 -17.16
C SER A 48 -27.63 -47.51 -17.45
N ALA A 49 -27.98 -48.56 -18.20
CA ALA A 49 -29.36 -48.87 -18.58
C ALA A 49 -30.32 -49.02 -17.38
N ALA A 50 -29.81 -49.34 -16.20
CA ALA A 50 -30.57 -49.41 -14.95
C ALA A 50 -31.08 -48.03 -14.50
N ILE A 51 -30.29 -46.97 -14.70
CA ILE A 51 -30.67 -45.58 -14.39
C ILE A 51 -31.71 -45.07 -15.39
N LEU A 52 -31.52 -45.41 -16.68
CA LEU A 52 -32.39 -44.99 -17.79
C LEU A 52 -33.83 -45.52 -17.66
N CYS A 53 -34.04 -46.63 -16.98
CA CYS A 53 -35.38 -47.19 -16.74
C CYS A 53 -36.15 -46.53 -15.58
N GLU A 54 -35.50 -45.70 -14.75
CA GLU A 54 -36.12 -44.99 -13.63
C GLU A 54 -36.03 -43.46 -13.81
N GLU A 55 -36.57 -42.98 -14.93
CA GLU A 55 -36.55 -41.57 -15.40
C GLU A 55 -37.07 -40.55 -14.35
N SER A 56 -37.94 -40.99 -13.43
CA SER A 56 -38.50 -40.15 -12.35
C SER A 56 -37.55 -39.89 -11.17
N LEU A 57 -36.44 -40.62 -11.06
CA LEU A 57 -35.43 -40.48 -9.98
C LEU A 57 -34.28 -39.52 -10.34
N ILE A 58 -34.13 -39.23 -11.63
CA ILE A 58 -33.11 -38.32 -12.18
C ILE A 58 -33.54 -36.85 -12.03
N ILE A 59 -34.85 -36.60 -11.88
CA ILE A 59 -35.45 -35.27 -11.81
C ILE A 59 -34.94 -34.53 -10.57
N GLY A 60 -34.14 -33.49 -10.80
CA GLY A 60 -33.57 -32.64 -9.75
C GLY A 60 -32.11 -32.91 -9.40
N LEU A 61 -31.44 -33.88 -10.03
CA LEU A 61 -29.99 -34.08 -9.92
C LEU A 61 -29.26 -33.74 -11.22
N LEU A 62 -29.89 -34.00 -12.36
CA LEU A 62 -29.33 -33.79 -13.70
C LEU A 62 -30.23 -32.87 -14.53
N GLN A 63 -29.62 -32.05 -15.36
CA GLN A 63 -30.25 -31.20 -16.36
C GLN A 63 -29.89 -31.73 -17.75
N VAL A 64 -30.89 -32.01 -18.57
CA VAL A 64 -30.69 -32.42 -19.97
C VAL A 64 -30.78 -31.20 -20.87
N THR A 65 -29.79 -31.02 -21.73
CA THR A 65 -29.76 -29.97 -22.76
C THR A 65 -29.71 -30.61 -24.15
N GLU A 66 -30.65 -30.25 -25.02
CA GLU A 66 -30.66 -30.67 -26.42
C GLU A 66 -29.93 -29.60 -27.26
N TYR A 67 -28.78 -29.93 -27.81
CA TYR A 67 -28.12 -29.10 -28.83
C TYR A 67 -28.71 -29.43 -30.21
N ALA A 68 -29.22 -28.41 -30.90
CA ALA A 68 -29.92 -28.57 -32.18
C ALA A 68 -29.01 -28.95 -33.37
N GLU A 69 -27.68 -28.97 -33.21
CA GLU A 69 -26.74 -28.98 -34.35
C GLU A 69 -25.91 -30.26 -34.53
N ASN A 70 -26.04 -31.30 -33.69
CA ASN A 70 -25.23 -32.52 -33.82
C ASN A 70 -26.01 -33.71 -34.43
N LEU A 71 -25.40 -34.37 -35.43
CA LEU A 71 -25.91 -35.55 -36.17
C LEU A 71 -25.93 -36.88 -35.37
N ARG A 72 -25.75 -36.83 -34.05
CA ARG A 72 -26.00 -37.95 -33.12
C ARG A 72 -26.98 -37.47 -32.04
N PRO A 73 -28.09 -38.19 -31.79
CA PRO A 73 -29.06 -37.81 -30.76
C PRO A 73 -28.59 -38.29 -29.38
N ALA A 74 -27.38 -37.92 -28.96
CA ALA A 74 -26.97 -38.08 -27.57
C ALA A 74 -27.34 -36.78 -26.86
N GLY A 75 -28.37 -36.80 -26.01
CA GLY A 75 -28.67 -35.66 -25.16
C GLY A 75 -27.44 -35.33 -24.30
N MET A 76 -27.07 -34.06 -24.21
CA MET A 76 -25.99 -33.63 -23.32
C MET A 76 -26.58 -33.41 -21.93
N VAL A 77 -25.96 -34.02 -20.92
CA VAL A 77 -26.44 -33.99 -19.53
C VAL A 77 -25.43 -33.24 -18.69
N SER A 78 -25.91 -32.32 -17.85
CA SER A 78 -25.09 -31.64 -16.85
C SER A 78 -25.65 -31.87 -15.46
N PHE A 79 -24.80 -31.78 -14.43
CA PHE A 79 -25.28 -31.71 -13.06
C PHE A 79 -25.93 -30.35 -12.80
N ILE A 80 -26.99 -30.32 -11.99
CA ILE A 80 -27.69 -29.05 -11.73
C ILE A 80 -26.85 -28.04 -10.91
N HIS A 81 -25.88 -28.54 -10.15
CA HIS A 81 -24.95 -27.73 -9.36
C HIS A 81 -23.68 -28.53 -9.05
N LYS A 82 -22.53 -27.85 -8.99
CA LYS A 82 -21.22 -28.46 -8.72
C LYS A 82 -21.19 -29.22 -7.38
N SER A 83 -21.74 -28.66 -6.31
CA SER A 83 -21.76 -29.35 -5.01
C SER A 83 -22.57 -30.65 -5.00
N ILE A 84 -23.57 -30.79 -5.88
CA ILE A 84 -24.34 -32.03 -6.03
C ILE A 84 -23.52 -33.07 -6.77
N GLN A 85 -22.79 -32.66 -7.81
CA GLN A 85 -21.81 -33.52 -8.49
C GLN A 85 -20.75 -34.03 -7.50
N GLU A 86 -20.17 -33.13 -6.69
CA GLU A 86 -19.16 -33.47 -5.68
C GLU A 86 -19.69 -34.44 -4.62
N PHE A 87 -20.93 -34.23 -4.14
CA PHE A 87 -21.58 -35.14 -3.21
C PHE A 87 -21.82 -36.53 -3.82
N LEU A 88 -22.28 -36.60 -5.07
CA LEU A 88 -22.51 -37.88 -5.77
C LEU A 88 -21.19 -38.62 -6.03
N ALA A 89 -20.13 -37.90 -6.41
CA ALA A 89 -18.79 -38.46 -6.54
C ALA A 89 -18.31 -39.05 -5.20
N ALA A 90 -18.45 -38.29 -4.10
CA ALA A 90 -18.13 -38.76 -2.76
C ALA A 90 -18.95 -39.99 -2.32
N TRP A 91 -20.24 -40.05 -2.71
CA TRP A 91 -21.11 -41.20 -2.46
C TRP A 91 -20.60 -42.46 -3.16
N TYR A 92 -20.27 -42.35 -4.45
CA TYR A 92 -19.69 -43.46 -5.21
C TYR A 92 -18.39 -43.95 -4.60
N ILE A 93 -17.48 -43.03 -4.26
CA ILE A 93 -16.20 -43.37 -3.65
C ILE A 93 -16.43 -44.10 -2.32
N THR A 94 -17.24 -43.53 -1.43
CA THR A 94 -17.43 -44.06 -0.09
C THR A 94 -18.06 -45.46 -0.08
N TYR A 95 -19.02 -45.71 -0.97
CA TYR A 95 -19.78 -46.97 -0.94
C TYR A 95 -19.34 -48.02 -1.94
N SER A 96 -18.53 -47.65 -2.95
CA SER A 96 -18.07 -48.58 -4.00
C SER A 96 -16.56 -48.73 -4.00
N CYS A 97 -15.80 -47.64 -3.83
CA CYS A 97 -14.33 -47.65 -3.97
C CYS A 97 -13.62 -47.94 -2.65
N VAL A 98 -14.03 -47.29 -1.55
CA VAL A 98 -13.43 -47.46 -0.22
C VAL A 98 -13.48 -48.92 0.27
N PRO A 99 -14.58 -49.70 0.06
CA PRO A 99 -14.59 -51.12 0.38
C PRO A 99 -13.58 -51.97 -0.40
N GLU A 100 -13.21 -51.54 -1.61
CA GLU A 100 -12.16 -52.15 -2.43
C GLU A 100 -10.76 -51.62 -2.08
N GLY A 101 -10.68 -50.63 -1.17
CA GLY A 101 -9.43 -50.09 -0.65
C GLY A 101 -8.85 -48.91 -1.43
N ASN A 102 -9.61 -48.27 -2.34
CA ASN A 102 -9.17 -47.14 -3.17
C ASN A 102 -10.14 -45.93 -3.11
N LEU A 103 -9.77 -44.80 -3.73
CA LEU A 103 -10.53 -43.55 -3.82
C LEU A 103 -10.99 -43.25 -5.26
N GLY A 104 -11.24 -44.30 -6.06
CA GLY A 104 -11.83 -44.15 -7.39
C GLY A 104 -10.96 -43.39 -8.40
N GLY A 105 -9.64 -43.43 -8.23
CA GLY A 105 -8.68 -42.78 -9.13
C GLY A 105 -8.27 -41.37 -8.69
N ILE A 106 -8.84 -40.85 -7.59
CA ILE A 106 -8.36 -39.60 -6.97
C ILE A 106 -6.86 -39.68 -6.66
N GLU A 107 -6.37 -40.86 -6.24
CA GLU A 107 -4.96 -41.04 -5.89
C GLU A 107 -3.99 -40.74 -7.04
N ASP A 108 -4.44 -40.89 -8.28
CA ASP A 108 -3.64 -40.63 -9.48
C ASP A 108 -3.78 -39.18 -9.98
N HIS A 109 -4.83 -38.46 -9.58
CA HIS A 109 -5.15 -37.12 -10.06
C HIS A 109 -4.84 -36.01 -9.05
N ALA A 110 -4.98 -36.29 -7.75
CA ALA A 110 -4.75 -35.33 -6.67
C ALA A 110 -3.37 -35.54 -6.03
N LEU A 111 -2.32 -35.19 -6.77
CA LEU A 111 -0.94 -35.42 -6.31
C LEU A 111 -0.36 -34.21 -5.56
N THR A 112 -0.81 -32.99 -5.86
CA THR A 112 -0.35 -31.76 -5.22
C THR A 112 -1.36 -31.19 -4.22
N LEU A 113 -0.93 -30.26 -3.36
CA LEU A 113 -1.85 -29.55 -2.44
C LEU A 113 -2.94 -28.82 -3.23
N GLU A 114 -2.54 -28.13 -4.30
CA GLU A 114 -3.46 -27.38 -5.14
C GLU A 114 -4.52 -28.29 -5.79
N ASP A 115 -4.16 -29.50 -6.25
CA ASP A 115 -5.12 -30.47 -6.77
C ASP A 115 -6.08 -30.96 -5.67
N CYS A 116 -5.56 -31.27 -4.48
CA CYS A 116 -6.37 -31.70 -3.34
C CYS A 116 -7.38 -30.63 -2.90
N GLU A 117 -7.01 -29.35 -2.91
CA GLU A 117 -7.90 -28.25 -2.59
C GLU A 117 -9.06 -28.11 -3.60
N THR A 118 -8.85 -28.46 -4.87
CA THR A 118 -9.96 -28.48 -5.84
C THR A 118 -11.03 -29.53 -5.51
N LEU A 119 -10.65 -30.56 -4.73
CA LEU A 119 -11.52 -31.66 -4.28
C LEU A 119 -11.93 -31.53 -2.81
N GLU A 120 -11.72 -30.37 -2.18
CA GLU A 120 -11.99 -30.15 -0.75
C GLU A 120 -13.41 -30.58 -0.33
N ASN A 121 -14.43 -30.22 -1.10
CA ASN A 121 -15.82 -30.61 -0.82
C ASN A 121 -16.03 -32.13 -0.93
N VAL A 122 -15.39 -32.79 -1.90
CA VAL A 122 -15.47 -34.25 -2.07
C VAL A 122 -14.85 -34.93 -0.86
N PHE A 123 -13.70 -34.44 -0.38
CA PHE A 123 -13.04 -34.97 0.83
C PHE A 123 -13.92 -34.80 2.07
N GLN A 124 -14.50 -33.62 2.27
CA GLN A 124 -15.47 -33.38 3.34
C GLN A 124 -16.66 -34.35 3.29
N PHE A 125 -17.26 -34.54 2.12
CA PHE A 125 -18.38 -35.47 1.97
C PHE A 125 -17.97 -36.93 2.22
N ILE A 126 -16.82 -37.39 1.72
CA ILE A 126 -16.32 -38.75 1.99
C ILE A 126 -16.14 -38.97 3.50
N CYS A 127 -15.48 -38.01 4.17
CA CYS A 127 -15.28 -38.05 5.62
C CYS A 127 -16.62 -38.05 6.39
N GLY A 128 -17.60 -37.29 5.91
CA GLY A 128 -18.95 -37.24 6.46
C GLY A 128 -19.78 -38.49 6.20
N LEU A 129 -19.54 -39.22 5.12
CA LEU A 129 -20.34 -40.41 4.78
C LEU A 129 -19.84 -41.70 5.49
N SER A 130 -18.55 -41.80 5.82
CA SER A 130 -17.98 -42.97 6.50
C SER A 130 -16.63 -42.70 7.17
N ASP A 131 -16.45 -43.23 8.38
CA ASP A 131 -15.15 -43.26 9.06
C ASP A 131 -14.07 -44.02 8.26
N GLY A 132 -14.45 -45.07 7.52
CA GLY A 132 -13.51 -45.79 6.64
C GLY A 132 -13.07 -44.95 5.45
N GLY A 133 -13.96 -44.10 4.93
CA GLY A 133 -13.64 -43.10 3.92
C GLY A 133 -12.71 -42.03 4.47
N ALA A 134 -12.98 -41.53 5.68
CA ALA A 134 -12.13 -40.56 6.36
C ALA A 134 -10.68 -41.05 6.54
N VAL A 135 -10.50 -42.31 6.97
CA VAL A 135 -9.15 -42.91 7.09
C VAL A 135 -8.44 -42.89 5.74
N LYS A 136 -9.12 -43.27 4.65
CA LYS A 136 -8.54 -43.26 3.31
C LYS A 136 -8.13 -41.87 2.81
N ILE A 137 -8.95 -40.84 3.09
CA ILE A 137 -8.60 -39.46 2.77
C ILE A 137 -7.37 -39.00 3.57
N LEU A 138 -7.31 -39.29 4.86
CA LEU A 138 -6.15 -38.94 5.70
C LEU A 138 -4.88 -39.68 5.24
N ASP A 139 -4.97 -40.95 4.84
CA ASP A 139 -3.85 -41.72 4.28
C ASP A 139 -3.37 -41.13 2.94
N HIS A 140 -4.30 -40.67 2.10
CA HIS A 140 -3.98 -40.01 0.84
C HIS A 140 -3.28 -38.66 1.06
N LEU A 141 -3.83 -37.79 1.93
CA LEU A 141 -3.21 -36.52 2.31
C LEU A 141 -1.83 -36.72 2.97
N THR A 142 -1.66 -37.80 3.74
CA THR A 142 -0.35 -38.21 4.28
C THR A 142 0.64 -38.47 3.14
N SER A 143 0.21 -39.17 2.09
CA SER A 143 1.04 -39.47 0.92
C SER A 143 1.41 -38.22 0.13
N VAL A 144 0.47 -37.28 -0.04
CA VAL A 144 0.71 -35.96 -0.66
C VAL A 144 1.74 -35.16 0.14
N ARG A 145 1.61 -35.11 1.47
CA ARG A 145 2.59 -34.46 2.35
C ARG A 145 3.98 -35.07 2.17
N ILE A 146 4.10 -36.39 2.26
CA ILE A 146 5.41 -37.08 2.24
C ILE A 146 6.11 -36.92 0.88
N SER A 147 5.35 -36.91 -0.20
CA SER A 147 5.87 -36.78 -1.58
C SER A 147 6.36 -35.36 -1.91
N HIS A 148 5.90 -34.33 -1.19
CA HIS A 148 6.28 -32.93 -1.41
C HIS A 148 7.19 -32.40 -0.28
N PRO A 149 8.52 -32.26 -0.51
CA PRO A 149 9.47 -31.85 0.53
C PRO A 149 9.16 -30.49 1.19
N THR A 150 8.40 -29.62 0.53
CA THR A 150 8.01 -28.29 1.03
C THR A 150 6.72 -28.28 1.85
N LEU A 151 6.02 -29.43 1.99
CA LEU A 151 4.81 -29.57 2.82
C LEU A 151 5.06 -30.37 4.11
N ASP A 152 6.11 -31.19 4.12
CA ASP A 152 6.41 -32.09 5.22
C ASP A 152 7.22 -31.42 6.35
N LEU A 153 6.50 -30.81 7.30
CA LEU A 153 7.10 -30.20 8.49
C LEU A 153 7.87 -31.21 9.36
N SER A 154 7.55 -32.50 9.30
CA SER A 154 8.15 -33.53 10.17
C SER A 154 9.65 -33.70 9.94
N LYS A 155 10.13 -33.30 8.76
CA LYS A 155 11.55 -33.29 8.40
C LYS A 155 12.29 -32.02 8.83
N THR A 156 11.56 -31.00 9.30
CA THR A 156 12.09 -29.66 9.59
C THR A 156 12.18 -29.33 11.07
N ILE A 157 11.34 -29.90 11.94
CA ILE A 157 11.43 -29.66 13.38
C ILE A 157 12.63 -30.45 13.94
N PRO A 158 13.55 -29.80 14.67
CA PRO A 158 14.70 -30.48 15.24
C PRO A 158 14.28 -31.48 16.32
N ASP A 159 15.06 -32.54 16.40
CA ASP A 159 15.12 -33.34 17.61
C ASP A 159 15.78 -32.51 18.72
N VAL A 160 14.93 -31.94 19.60
CA VAL A 160 15.30 -31.11 20.76
C VAL A 160 16.31 -31.81 21.68
N GLU A 161 16.40 -33.15 21.66
CA GLU A 161 17.35 -33.93 22.47
C GLU A 161 18.80 -33.85 21.94
N ASN A 162 18.96 -33.68 20.62
CA ASN A 162 20.28 -33.72 19.97
C ASN A 162 20.90 -32.33 19.75
N GLU A 163 20.29 -31.25 20.25
CA GLU A 163 20.72 -29.84 20.07
C GLU A 163 21.27 -29.55 18.66
N THR A 164 20.60 -30.08 17.62
CA THR A 164 21.13 -30.03 16.26
C THR A 164 21.08 -28.61 15.65
N ALA A 165 22.03 -28.33 14.74
CA ALA A 165 22.33 -26.99 14.23
C ALA A 165 21.41 -26.48 13.08
N VAL A 166 20.19 -26.99 12.90
CA VAL A 166 19.27 -26.64 11.78
C VAL A 166 17.77 -26.61 12.23
N PRO A 167 16.84 -26.00 11.49
CA PRO A 167 16.05 -24.82 11.87
C PRO A 167 14.72 -25.12 12.60
N LEU A 168 14.27 -24.23 13.48
CA LEU A 168 12.98 -24.32 14.20
C LEU A 168 11.73 -23.96 13.36
N CYS A 169 11.70 -24.42 12.10
CA CYS A 169 10.64 -24.28 11.09
C CYS A 169 10.20 -22.83 10.75
N ASP A 170 10.47 -22.40 9.51
CA ASP A 170 9.81 -21.22 8.93
C ASP A 170 8.50 -21.72 8.28
N VAL A 171 7.37 -21.44 8.92
CA VAL A 171 6.04 -21.89 8.49
C VAL A 171 5.63 -21.09 7.26
N THR A 172 5.03 -21.76 6.28
CA THR A 172 4.64 -21.12 5.02
C THR A 172 3.14 -21.15 4.89
N ASP A 173 2.58 -20.28 4.04
CA ASP A 173 1.17 -20.30 3.69
C ASP A 173 0.70 -21.69 3.21
N LYS A 174 1.54 -22.42 2.48
CA LYS A 174 1.25 -23.80 2.06
C LYS A 174 1.08 -24.76 3.24
N HIS A 175 1.85 -24.59 4.31
CA HIS A 175 1.70 -25.41 5.52
C HIS A 175 0.37 -25.13 6.21
N CYS A 176 -0.02 -23.87 6.35
CA CYS A 176 -1.32 -23.48 6.93
C CYS A 176 -2.47 -24.07 6.11
N ARG A 177 -2.45 -23.87 4.78
CA ARG A 177 -3.47 -24.40 3.87
C ARG A 177 -3.60 -25.92 3.90
N PHE A 178 -2.48 -26.65 3.93
CA PHE A 178 -2.50 -28.11 4.07
C PHE A 178 -3.14 -28.55 5.39
N SER A 179 -2.80 -27.90 6.51
CA SER A 179 -3.42 -28.20 7.81
C SER A 179 -4.91 -27.87 7.83
N ASP A 180 -5.32 -26.75 7.25
CA ASP A 180 -6.74 -26.38 7.15
C ASP A 180 -7.54 -27.41 6.34
N LEU A 181 -7.01 -27.87 5.20
CA LEU A 181 -7.64 -28.93 4.41
C LEU A 181 -7.84 -30.23 5.22
N VAL A 182 -6.84 -30.63 6.00
CA VAL A 182 -6.92 -31.79 6.90
C VAL A 182 -7.99 -31.58 7.96
N TYR A 183 -8.04 -30.42 8.62
CA TYR A 183 -9.00 -30.14 9.71
C TYR A 183 -10.43 -29.97 9.21
N ILE A 184 -10.63 -29.30 8.07
CA ILE A 184 -11.93 -29.16 7.41
C ILE A 184 -12.48 -30.54 7.03
N SER A 185 -11.64 -31.39 6.41
CA SER A 185 -12.03 -32.77 6.10
C SER A 185 -12.36 -33.57 7.36
N PHE A 186 -11.57 -33.43 8.43
CA PHE A 186 -11.80 -34.13 9.69
C PHE A 186 -13.05 -33.65 10.44
N GLN A 187 -13.45 -32.39 10.27
CA GLN A 187 -14.61 -31.82 10.96
C GLN A 187 -15.92 -32.59 10.66
N GLU A 188 -16.03 -33.16 9.45
CA GLU A 188 -17.19 -33.93 9.01
C GLU A 188 -17.20 -35.38 9.53
N VAL A 189 -16.09 -35.86 10.10
CA VAL A 189 -15.97 -37.23 10.62
C VAL A 189 -16.98 -37.49 11.74
N HIS A 190 -17.59 -38.67 11.71
CA HIS A 190 -18.54 -39.12 12.74
C HIS A 190 -17.80 -39.54 14.02
N SER A 191 -16.85 -40.46 13.92
CA SER A 191 -16.06 -40.98 15.05
C SER A 191 -14.83 -40.13 15.35
N LYS A 192 -15.06 -38.89 15.79
CA LYS A 192 -14.00 -37.89 16.03
C LYS A 192 -12.98 -38.31 17.09
N VAL A 193 -13.35 -39.11 18.09
CA VAL A 193 -12.41 -39.49 19.17
C VAL A 193 -11.45 -40.56 18.66
N GLU A 194 -11.99 -41.54 17.95
CA GLU A 194 -11.29 -42.71 17.44
C GLU A 194 -10.30 -42.34 16.32
N LEU A 195 -10.64 -41.36 15.47
CA LEU A 195 -9.84 -40.98 14.31
C LEU A 195 -8.92 -39.77 14.54
N LEU A 196 -8.96 -39.10 15.70
CA LEU A 196 -8.14 -37.92 15.96
C LEU A 196 -6.63 -38.24 15.87
N SER A 197 -6.21 -39.42 16.31
CA SER A 197 -4.82 -39.87 16.19
C SER A 197 -4.38 -40.02 14.73
N HIS A 198 -5.26 -40.50 13.85
CA HIS A 198 -4.99 -40.59 12.41
C HIS A 198 -4.89 -39.19 11.78
N CYS A 199 -5.74 -38.26 12.21
CA CYS A 199 -5.68 -36.85 11.77
C CYS A 199 -4.32 -36.21 12.12
N PHE A 200 -3.83 -36.41 13.34
CA PHE A 200 -2.50 -35.89 13.74
C PHE A 200 -1.34 -36.62 13.06
N ASN A 201 -1.46 -37.91 12.80
CA ASN A 201 -0.47 -38.65 12.01
C ASN A 201 -0.42 -38.14 10.56
N CYS A 202 -1.56 -37.70 10.01
CA CYS A 202 -1.64 -37.12 8.67
C CYS A 202 -0.76 -35.88 8.52
N THR A 203 -0.65 -35.05 9.56
CA THR A 203 0.23 -33.88 9.58
C THR A 203 1.69 -34.21 9.96
N GLY A 204 2.05 -35.50 10.04
CA GLY A 204 3.38 -35.95 10.43
C GLY A 204 3.65 -35.82 11.93
N GLY A 205 2.59 -35.81 12.74
CA GLY A 205 2.67 -35.64 14.18
C GLY A 205 2.95 -34.20 14.61
N ILE A 206 2.79 -33.23 13.69
CA ILE A 206 2.97 -31.79 13.91
C ILE A 206 1.63 -31.11 13.69
N VAL A 207 1.02 -30.65 14.77
CA VAL A 207 -0.32 -30.07 14.73
C VAL A 207 -0.21 -28.56 14.73
N LEU A 208 -0.48 -27.92 13.58
CA LEU A 208 -0.65 -26.46 13.48
C LEU A 208 -1.96 -26.05 14.10
N VAL A 209 -1.97 -25.05 14.98
CA VAL A 209 -3.21 -24.62 15.63
C VAL A 209 -3.84 -23.46 14.88
N THR A 210 -4.85 -23.79 14.07
CA THR A 210 -5.64 -22.85 13.27
C THR A 210 -7.02 -22.61 13.91
N GLU A 211 -7.77 -21.65 13.38
CA GLU A 211 -9.16 -21.38 13.80
C GLU A 211 -10.03 -22.63 13.64
N GLN A 212 -9.85 -23.35 12.54
CA GLN A 212 -10.57 -24.58 12.22
C GLN A 212 -10.32 -25.67 13.26
N LEU A 213 -9.06 -25.85 13.71
CA LEU A 213 -8.76 -26.78 14.80
C LEU A 213 -9.39 -26.33 16.13
N THR A 214 -9.35 -25.03 16.42
CA THR A 214 -9.93 -24.48 17.65
C THR A 214 -11.44 -24.72 17.69
N GLU A 215 -12.15 -24.43 16.61
CA GLU A 215 -13.58 -24.68 16.48
C GLU A 215 -13.92 -26.17 16.63
N LEU A 216 -13.12 -27.03 16.00
CA LEU A 216 -13.25 -28.50 16.10
C LEU A 216 -13.13 -28.96 17.56
N LEU A 217 -12.14 -28.44 18.29
CA LEU A 217 -11.93 -28.78 19.70
C LEU A 217 -13.02 -28.22 20.61
N GLN A 218 -13.52 -27.01 20.35
CA GLN A 218 -14.66 -26.44 21.07
C GLN A 218 -15.92 -27.28 20.87
N LYS A 219 -16.19 -27.78 19.65
CA LYS A 219 -17.30 -28.71 19.37
C LYS A 219 -17.12 -30.08 20.04
N ALA A 220 -15.87 -30.48 20.36
CA ALA A 220 -15.54 -31.74 21.03
C ALA A 220 -15.46 -31.64 22.57
N LYS A 221 -15.71 -30.46 23.14
CA LYS A 221 -15.61 -30.18 24.58
C LYS A 221 -16.48 -31.12 25.41
N GLY A 222 -15.87 -31.81 26.39
CA GLY A 222 -16.53 -32.79 27.27
C GLY A 222 -16.30 -34.26 26.90
N LYS A 223 -15.58 -34.56 25.80
CA LYS A 223 -15.07 -35.90 25.48
C LYS A 223 -13.65 -36.06 26.04
N ASP A 224 -13.33 -37.25 26.56
CA ASP A 224 -11.98 -37.56 27.03
C ASP A 224 -11.04 -37.77 25.83
N LEU A 225 -10.30 -36.70 25.48
CA LEU A 225 -9.34 -36.69 24.38
C LEU A 225 -7.89 -36.85 24.87
N THR A 226 -7.70 -37.13 26.17
CA THR A 226 -6.38 -37.26 26.82
C THR A 226 -5.53 -38.38 26.24
N GLN A 227 -6.13 -39.47 25.74
CA GLN A 227 -5.36 -40.55 25.11
C GLN A 227 -4.63 -40.12 23.83
N VAL A 228 -5.12 -39.08 23.14
CA VAL A 228 -4.55 -38.60 21.86
C VAL A 228 -3.44 -37.57 22.10
N THR A 229 -3.53 -36.81 23.19
CA THR A 229 -2.54 -35.79 23.59
C THR A 229 -1.19 -36.39 24.02
N HIS A 230 -1.13 -37.71 24.23
CA HIS A 230 0.07 -38.43 24.67
C HIS A 230 0.91 -39.06 23.53
N SER A 231 0.58 -38.80 22.25
CA SER A 231 1.19 -39.52 21.11
C SER A 231 1.94 -38.66 20.07
N GLY A 232 1.90 -37.32 20.13
CA GLY A 232 2.50 -36.43 19.12
C GLY A 232 3.18 -35.17 19.67
N ASN A 233 4.06 -34.53 18.88
CA ASN A 233 4.67 -33.23 19.20
C ASN A 233 3.76 -32.09 18.68
N PHE A 234 3.13 -31.29 19.56
CA PHE A 234 2.23 -30.23 19.11
C PHE A 234 3.01 -28.95 18.76
N LEU A 235 2.86 -28.46 17.54
CA LEU A 235 3.52 -27.23 17.09
C LEU A 235 2.50 -26.10 17.04
N TYR A 236 2.31 -25.42 18.17
CA TYR A 236 1.40 -24.28 18.24
C TYR A 236 1.97 -23.06 17.50
N ILE A 237 1.85 -23.03 16.18
CA ILE A 237 2.10 -21.79 15.46
C ILE A 237 0.82 -20.97 15.55
N THR A 238 0.86 -19.89 16.33
CA THR A 238 -0.04 -18.76 16.06
C THR A 238 0.18 -18.40 14.60
N ASP A 239 -0.83 -18.59 13.76
CA ASP A 239 -0.77 -18.28 12.35
C ASP A 239 -0.02 -16.97 12.10
N VAL A 240 1.10 -17.09 11.37
CA VAL A 240 1.94 -15.96 10.97
C VAL A 240 1.15 -14.99 10.07
N ILE A 241 0.06 -15.47 9.48
CA ILE A 241 -0.72 -14.78 8.46
C ILE A 241 -1.84 -13.94 9.10
N ARG A 242 -2.39 -14.38 10.24
CA ARG A 242 -3.43 -13.68 11.03
C ARG A 242 -3.02 -13.67 12.51
N PRO A 243 -2.69 -12.50 13.10
CA PRO A 243 -2.34 -12.44 14.52
C PRO A 243 -3.53 -12.90 15.37
N TYR A 244 -3.52 -14.18 15.77
CA TYR A 244 -4.56 -14.73 16.64
C TYR A 244 -4.50 -14.13 18.03
N ASN A 245 -5.68 -14.06 18.65
CA ASN A 245 -5.88 -13.65 20.03
C ASN A 245 -5.19 -14.66 20.96
N ILE A 246 -4.38 -14.20 21.91
CA ILE A 246 -3.76 -15.04 22.96
C ILE A 246 -4.81 -15.85 23.74
N LEU A 247 -6.07 -15.40 23.74
CA LEU A 247 -7.21 -16.15 24.23
C LEU A 247 -7.34 -17.54 23.57
N THR A 248 -7.14 -17.66 22.25
CA THR A 248 -7.21 -18.94 21.53
C THR A 248 -6.12 -19.90 21.99
N LEU A 249 -4.90 -19.41 22.21
CA LEU A 249 -3.82 -20.21 22.79
C LEU A 249 -4.15 -20.64 24.22
N TYR A 250 -4.73 -19.74 25.02
CA TYR A 250 -5.16 -20.05 26.38
C TYR A 250 -6.20 -21.17 26.39
N GLU A 251 -7.26 -21.06 25.58
CA GLU A 251 -8.30 -22.08 25.44
C GLU A 251 -7.74 -23.43 24.97
N PHE A 252 -6.80 -23.42 24.02
CA PHE A 252 -6.15 -24.63 23.53
C PHE A 252 -5.29 -25.31 24.60
N VAL A 253 -4.47 -24.54 25.32
CA VAL A 253 -3.63 -25.05 26.41
C VAL A 253 -4.48 -25.53 27.59
N GLU A 254 -5.60 -24.85 27.89
CA GLU A 254 -6.60 -25.29 28.86
C GLU A 254 -7.22 -26.63 28.46
N PHE A 255 -7.60 -26.77 27.19
CA PHE A 255 -8.17 -27.99 26.66
C PHE A 255 -7.21 -29.19 26.76
N LEU A 256 -5.90 -28.98 26.57
CA LEU A 256 -4.88 -30.02 26.71
C LEU A 256 -4.44 -30.29 28.16
N ASP A 257 -5.08 -29.66 29.16
CA ASP A 257 -4.66 -29.70 30.58
C ASP A 257 -3.19 -29.27 30.79
N CYS A 258 -2.74 -28.33 29.96
CA CYS A 258 -1.35 -27.87 29.91
C CYS A 258 -1.11 -26.54 30.64
N LEU A 259 -2.14 -25.96 31.26
CA LEU A 259 -2.00 -24.67 31.97
C LEU A 259 -1.01 -24.75 33.14
N HIS A 260 -0.86 -25.94 33.75
CA HIS A 260 -0.01 -26.19 34.91
C HIS A 260 1.46 -26.49 34.56
N VAL A 261 1.80 -26.57 33.26
CA VAL A 261 3.16 -26.89 32.81
C VAL A 261 4.15 -25.84 33.32
N PRO A 262 5.19 -26.24 34.08
CA PRO A 262 6.18 -25.31 34.60
C PRO A 262 7.14 -24.86 33.51
N LEU A 263 7.46 -23.57 33.49
CA LEU A 263 8.47 -22.99 32.60
C LEU A 263 9.26 -21.89 33.31
N ARG A 264 10.47 -21.62 32.81
CA ARG A 264 11.22 -20.40 33.13
C ARG A 264 11.24 -19.50 31.91
N ILE A 265 10.96 -18.20 32.09
CA ILE A 265 11.05 -17.22 31.01
C ILE A 265 12.52 -17.05 30.60
N THR A 266 13.39 -16.83 31.57
CA THR A 266 14.86 -16.81 31.41
C THR A 266 15.48 -17.82 32.37
N GLU A 267 16.72 -18.26 32.13
CA GLU A 267 17.39 -19.21 33.05
C GLU A 267 17.44 -18.70 34.51
N SER A 268 17.48 -17.38 34.69
CA SER A 268 17.48 -16.70 35.99
C SER A 268 16.09 -16.37 36.54
N SER A 269 15.01 -16.48 35.76
CA SER A 269 13.65 -16.14 36.24
C SER A 269 13.08 -17.22 37.13
N GLU A 270 12.15 -16.86 38.01
CA GLU A 270 11.34 -17.82 38.75
C GLU A 270 10.56 -18.77 37.82
N VAL A 271 10.20 -19.94 38.34
CA VAL A 271 9.34 -20.89 37.63
C VAL A 271 7.92 -20.37 37.67
N VAL A 272 7.32 -20.17 36.50
CA VAL A 272 5.91 -19.81 36.32
C VAL A 272 5.21 -20.92 35.54
N THR A 273 3.88 -20.96 35.58
CA THR A 273 3.13 -21.91 34.74
C THR A 273 2.83 -21.28 33.36
N VAL A 274 2.57 -22.11 32.34
CA VAL A 274 2.10 -21.62 31.03
C VAL A 274 0.84 -20.76 31.21
N GLY A 275 -0.11 -21.21 32.01
CA GLY A 275 -1.35 -20.46 32.28
C GLY A 275 -1.10 -19.10 32.92
N ASP A 276 -0.13 -18.98 33.83
CA ASP A 276 0.24 -17.70 34.43
C ASP A 276 0.88 -16.76 33.41
N LEU A 277 1.76 -17.27 32.54
CA LEU A 277 2.38 -16.49 31.47
C LEU A 277 1.31 -15.93 30.52
N LEU A 278 0.41 -16.78 30.02
CA LEU A 278 -0.64 -16.40 29.08
C LEU A 278 -1.61 -15.38 29.71
N ARG A 279 -2.03 -15.63 30.96
CA ARG A 279 -2.92 -14.71 31.70
C ARG A 279 -2.23 -13.37 31.97
N LYS A 280 -0.96 -13.37 32.36
CA LYS A 280 -0.19 -12.13 32.56
C LYS A 280 -0.08 -11.37 31.25
N PHE A 281 0.30 -12.03 30.15
CA PHE A 281 0.40 -11.39 28.83
C PHE A 281 -0.94 -10.76 28.42
N GLN A 282 -2.04 -11.52 28.48
CA GLN A 282 -3.37 -11.05 28.07
C GLN A 282 -3.88 -9.88 28.93
N ASN A 283 -3.58 -9.88 30.22
CA ASN A 283 -4.08 -8.86 31.15
C ASN A 283 -3.26 -7.56 31.13
N ILE A 284 -2.16 -7.48 30.39
CA ILE A 284 -1.39 -6.25 30.25
C ILE A 284 -2.23 -5.20 29.52
N ARG A 285 -2.68 -4.20 30.28
CA ARG A 285 -3.33 -3.02 29.73
C ARG A 285 -2.25 -2.03 29.30
N CYS A 286 -1.81 -2.16 28.06
CA CYS A 286 -0.86 -1.23 27.45
C CYS A 286 -1.38 0.21 27.57
N LEU A 287 -0.49 1.15 27.95
CA LEU A 287 -0.78 2.59 27.92
C LEU A 287 -1.00 3.13 26.50
N CYS A 288 -0.64 2.35 25.47
CA CYS A 288 -1.05 2.58 24.09
C CYS A 288 -2.57 2.39 24.02
N ARG A 289 -3.33 3.47 23.81
CA ARG A 289 -4.82 3.53 23.85
C ARG A 289 -5.52 2.75 22.71
N CYS A 290 -4.96 1.64 22.25
CA CYS A 290 -5.39 0.82 21.12
C CYS A 290 -5.01 -0.64 21.38
N ASP A 291 -5.70 -1.59 20.75
CA ASP A 291 -5.34 -3.02 20.77
C ASP A 291 -3.84 -3.20 20.46
N CYS A 292 -3.04 -3.53 21.49
CA CYS A 292 -1.58 -3.72 21.36
C CYS A 292 -1.36 -4.88 20.38
N PRO A 293 -0.64 -4.69 19.26
CA PRO A 293 -0.35 -5.77 18.31
C PRO A 293 0.77 -6.70 18.83
N CYS A 294 0.89 -6.80 20.15
CA CYS A 294 1.93 -7.50 20.88
C CYS A 294 1.56 -8.98 20.91
N ASN A 295 2.41 -9.85 20.36
CA ASN A 295 2.15 -11.29 20.30
C ASN A 295 3.46 -12.10 20.26
N PHE A 296 3.33 -13.42 20.23
CA PHE A 296 4.45 -14.33 20.09
C PHE A 296 4.00 -15.63 19.43
N ILE A 297 4.94 -16.31 18.77
CA ILE A 297 4.77 -17.67 18.25
C ILE A 297 5.39 -18.65 19.22
N SER A 298 4.71 -19.77 19.49
CA SER A 298 5.18 -20.79 20.45
C SER A 298 5.24 -22.20 19.86
N ILE A 299 5.70 -23.15 20.66
CA ILE A 299 5.75 -24.58 20.37
C ILE A 299 5.36 -25.30 21.66
N LEU A 300 4.49 -26.31 21.59
CA LEU A 300 4.05 -27.11 22.72
C LEU A 300 4.42 -28.59 22.52
N CYS A 301 5.63 -28.98 22.88
CA CYS A 301 6.12 -30.34 22.67
C CYS A 301 5.67 -31.29 23.78
N PHE A 302 5.04 -32.42 23.45
CA PHE A 302 4.84 -33.53 24.39
C PHE A 302 5.99 -34.53 24.27
N ARG A 303 6.80 -34.68 25.33
CA ARG A 303 7.98 -35.55 25.34
C ARG A 303 8.17 -36.20 26.71
N ASN A 304 8.59 -37.47 26.74
CA ASN A 304 8.86 -38.21 27.97
C ASN A 304 7.71 -38.16 28.99
N GLY A 305 6.47 -38.15 28.51
CA GLY A 305 5.27 -38.05 29.36
C GLY A 305 4.95 -36.66 29.90
N GLN A 306 5.67 -35.61 29.45
CA GLN A 306 5.49 -34.23 29.92
C GLN A 306 5.43 -33.22 28.76
N PHE A 307 4.61 -32.19 28.93
CA PHE A 307 4.55 -31.07 28.00
C PHE A 307 5.66 -30.05 28.28
N HIS A 308 6.19 -29.46 27.21
CA HIS A 308 7.21 -28.42 27.23
C HIS A 308 6.76 -27.26 26.34
N PHE A 309 6.89 -26.03 26.83
CA PHE A 309 6.46 -24.83 26.12
C PHE A 309 7.66 -23.96 25.75
N TYR A 310 7.78 -23.61 24.47
CA TYR A 310 8.84 -22.74 23.95
C TYR A 310 8.26 -21.60 23.13
N ILE A 311 8.93 -20.46 23.12
CA ILE A 311 8.60 -19.31 22.28
C ILE A 311 9.68 -19.20 21.20
N THR A 312 9.27 -19.15 19.94
CA THR A 312 10.15 -19.05 18.77
C THR A 312 10.21 -17.65 18.19
N GLU A 313 9.13 -16.89 18.28
CA GLU A 313 9.09 -15.51 17.80
C GLU A 313 8.46 -14.57 18.83
N LEU A 314 9.05 -13.39 19.02
CA LEU A 314 8.53 -12.35 19.91
C LEU A 314 8.29 -11.06 19.12
N ASN A 315 7.05 -10.55 19.15
CA ASN A 315 6.68 -9.27 18.57
C ASN A 315 6.19 -8.31 19.67
N LEU A 316 7.01 -7.32 20.00
CA LEU A 316 6.83 -6.46 21.16
C LEU A 316 6.66 -5.00 20.73
N CYS A 317 5.47 -4.44 21.01
CA CYS A 317 5.16 -3.05 20.68
C CYS A 317 5.07 -2.12 21.89
N CYS A 318 5.21 -2.62 23.12
CA CYS A 318 5.24 -1.75 24.30
C CYS A 318 6.13 -2.32 25.41
N ASP A 319 6.51 -1.43 26.32
CA ASP A 319 7.33 -1.73 27.48
C ASP A 319 6.67 -2.78 28.38
N ASP A 320 5.37 -2.68 28.61
CA ASP A 320 4.67 -3.54 29.57
C ASP A 320 4.76 -5.02 29.15
N HIS A 321 4.54 -5.31 27.87
CA HIS A 321 4.71 -6.68 27.33
C HIS A 321 6.16 -7.13 27.32
N ALA A 322 7.10 -6.23 26.99
CA ALA A 322 8.51 -6.57 26.97
C ALA A 322 9.10 -6.76 28.39
N ARG A 323 8.54 -6.11 29.41
CA ARG A 323 8.86 -6.29 30.84
C ARG A 323 8.53 -7.68 31.33
N LEU A 324 7.48 -8.31 30.81
CA LEU A 324 7.15 -9.71 31.12
C LEU A 324 8.32 -10.67 30.84
N PHE A 325 9.16 -10.34 29.85
CA PHE A 325 10.31 -11.16 29.46
C PHE A 325 11.63 -10.74 30.10
N THR A 326 11.69 -9.55 30.72
CA THR A 326 12.93 -8.94 31.20
C THR A 326 12.99 -8.72 32.70
N GLU A 327 11.85 -8.56 33.38
CA GLU A 327 11.78 -8.40 34.83
C GLU A 327 11.91 -9.77 35.53
N THR A 328 13.01 -9.97 36.26
CA THR A 328 13.13 -11.07 37.21
C THR A 328 12.33 -10.70 38.46
N THR A 329 11.21 -11.37 38.71
CA THR A 329 10.49 -11.21 39.97
C THR A 329 11.38 -11.70 41.12
N ASP A 330 11.80 -10.80 42.01
CA ASP A 330 12.20 -11.15 43.37
C ASP A 330 10.90 -11.30 44.17
N ILE A 331 10.31 -12.49 44.32
CA ILE A 331 9.46 -12.86 45.47
C ILE A 331 9.41 -14.39 45.62
N SER A 332 9.96 -14.85 46.74
CA SER A 332 9.82 -16.19 47.30
C SER A 332 8.44 -16.82 47.09
N SER A 333 8.35 -17.86 46.27
CA SER A 333 7.29 -18.86 46.37
C SER A 333 7.85 -20.27 46.22
N SER A 334 7.56 -21.08 47.23
CA SER A 334 8.02 -22.45 47.40
C SER A 334 7.24 -23.40 46.50
N LEU A 335 7.86 -23.94 45.44
CA LEU A 335 7.40 -25.16 44.76
C LEU A 335 8.41 -26.30 44.96
N PRO A 336 7.97 -27.57 45.03
CA PRO A 336 8.83 -28.70 45.34
C PRO A 336 9.86 -28.96 44.23
N ALA A 337 11.10 -29.18 44.64
CA ALA A 337 12.31 -29.23 43.82
C ALA A 337 12.47 -30.47 42.90
N ASN A 338 11.41 -31.03 42.31
CA ASN A 338 11.49 -32.29 41.55
C ASN A 338 10.93 -32.28 40.11
N LEU A 339 10.76 -31.12 39.47
CA LEU A 339 10.33 -31.03 38.06
C LEU A 339 11.20 -30.03 37.30
N SER A 340 12.41 -30.44 36.93
CA SER A 340 13.43 -29.58 36.31
C SER A 340 13.45 -29.73 34.78
N SER A 341 12.70 -28.87 34.08
CA SER A 341 13.24 -28.28 32.86
C SER A 341 14.07 -27.06 33.32
N GLU A 342 15.38 -27.21 33.44
CA GLU A 342 16.32 -26.11 33.76
C GLU A 342 16.42 -25.07 32.63
N GLN A 343 15.71 -25.26 31.51
CA GLN A 343 15.88 -24.50 30.28
C GLN A 343 14.80 -23.42 30.12
N SER A 344 15.22 -22.24 29.68
CA SER A 344 14.34 -21.11 29.35
C SER A 344 13.38 -21.47 28.21
N CYS A 345 12.12 -21.00 28.29
CA CYS A 345 11.16 -21.13 27.20
C CYS A 345 11.60 -20.36 25.94
N LEU A 346 12.56 -19.44 26.06
CA LEU A 346 13.16 -18.69 24.96
C LEU A 346 14.41 -19.36 24.36
N LYS A 347 14.79 -20.57 24.81
CA LYS A 347 15.95 -21.32 24.30
C LYS A 347 15.97 -21.39 22.76
N PHE A 348 14.78 -21.48 22.15
CA PHE A 348 14.57 -21.65 20.72
C PHE A 348 14.07 -20.39 20.02
N LEU A 349 14.29 -19.21 20.59
CA LEU A 349 13.93 -17.95 19.95
C LEU A 349 14.71 -17.77 18.63
N THR A 350 13.98 -17.67 17.52
CA THR A 350 14.49 -17.44 16.16
C THR A 350 14.26 -16.01 15.68
N SER A 351 13.24 -15.32 16.18
CA SER A 351 12.86 -13.98 15.73
C SER A 351 12.53 -13.04 16.90
N LEU A 352 13.09 -11.84 16.88
CA LEU A 352 12.75 -10.76 17.81
C LEU A 352 12.40 -9.50 17.04
N GLN A 353 11.19 -8.99 17.23
CA GLN A 353 10.69 -7.75 16.64
C GLN A 353 10.28 -6.75 17.71
N CYS A 354 10.84 -5.55 17.64
CA CYS A 354 10.66 -4.48 18.62
C CYS A 354 10.19 -3.20 17.92
N TYR A 355 8.97 -2.75 18.21
CA TYR A 355 8.36 -1.57 17.58
C TYR A 355 8.52 -0.32 18.46
N CYS A 356 7.80 -0.24 19.59
CA CYS A 356 7.89 0.90 20.49
C CYS A 356 8.44 0.64 21.92
N PRO A 357 9.26 -0.40 22.22
CA PRO A 357 9.85 -0.50 23.55
C PRO A 357 10.88 0.62 23.81
N SER A 358 11.00 1.04 25.06
CA SER A 358 11.97 2.01 25.53
C SER A 358 13.38 1.45 25.55
N ASP A 359 14.36 2.34 25.49
CA ASP A 359 15.78 2.05 25.46
C ASP A 359 16.21 1.10 26.59
N GLN A 360 15.68 1.31 27.81
CA GLN A 360 15.96 0.48 28.98
C GLN A 360 15.46 -0.96 28.80
N VAL A 361 14.28 -1.11 28.20
CA VAL A 361 13.66 -2.42 27.98
C VAL A 361 14.37 -3.17 26.85
N VAL A 362 14.74 -2.50 25.76
CA VAL A 362 15.51 -3.14 24.68
C VAL A 362 16.90 -3.57 25.18
N LYS A 363 17.53 -2.77 26.04
CA LYS A 363 18.78 -3.16 26.69
C LYS A 363 18.61 -4.41 27.56
N ALA A 364 17.51 -4.50 28.32
CA ALA A 364 17.21 -5.67 29.13
C ALA A 364 16.92 -6.92 28.26
N LEU A 365 16.24 -6.75 27.13
CA LEU A 365 16.06 -7.82 26.12
C LEU A 365 17.39 -8.34 25.58
N GLY A 366 18.44 -7.51 25.55
CA GLY A 366 19.82 -7.94 25.29
C GLY A 366 20.26 -9.09 26.19
N GLY A 367 19.97 -9.01 27.50
CA GLY A 367 20.27 -10.09 28.44
C GLY A 367 19.50 -11.38 28.12
N VAL A 368 18.25 -11.24 27.66
CA VAL A 368 17.37 -12.36 27.28
C VAL A 368 17.90 -13.10 26.06
N ILE A 369 18.31 -12.36 25.00
CA ILE A 369 18.77 -12.98 23.76
C ILE A 369 20.20 -13.54 23.82
N ARG A 370 20.96 -13.22 24.88
CA ARG A 370 22.34 -13.70 25.07
C ARG A 370 22.47 -15.21 25.00
N ASN A 371 21.44 -15.95 25.42
CA ASN A 371 21.43 -17.41 25.41
C ASN A 371 20.71 -18.01 24.19
N CYS A 372 20.16 -17.17 23.30
CA CYS A 372 19.39 -17.59 22.13
C CYS A 372 20.33 -17.91 20.94
N LYS A 373 20.83 -19.15 20.89
CA LYS A 373 21.78 -19.60 19.84
C LYS A 373 21.16 -19.68 18.44
N HIS A 374 19.84 -19.74 18.36
CA HIS A 374 19.06 -19.95 17.13
C HIS A 374 18.49 -18.66 16.53
N LEU A 375 18.83 -17.49 17.07
CA LEU A 375 18.31 -16.21 16.61
C LEU A 375 18.71 -15.94 15.15
N LYS A 376 17.72 -15.90 14.27
CA LYS A 376 17.84 -15.69 12.82
C LYS A 376 17.42 -14.30 12.40
N TRP A 377 16.48 -13.66 13.10
CA TRP A 377 15.91 -12.36 12.70
C TRP A 377 15.85 -11.40 13.88
N ILE A 378 16.31 -10.17 13.66
CA ILE A 378 16.16 -9.05 14.59
C ILE A 378 15.60 -7.86 13.80
N LYS A 379 14.41 -7.40 14.18
CA LYS A 379 13.79 -6.20 13.63
C LYS A 379 13.57 -5.18 14.73
N ILE A 380 14.04 -3.95 14.53
CA ILE A 380 13.91 -2.86 15.49
C ILE A 380 13.43 -1.62 14.75
N GLN A 381 12.32 -1.03 15.19
CA GLN A 381 11.73 0.14 14.53
C GLN A 381 12.52 1.44 14.78
N LYS A 382 13.24 1.54 15.90
CA LYS A 382 13.96 2.76 16.31
C LYS A 382 15.48 2.52 16.41
N SER A 383 16.29 3.56 16.20
CA SER A 383 17.74 3.47 15.97
C SER A 383 18.62 4.10 17.07
N GLY A 384 18.24 4.03 18.34
CA GLY A 384 19.03 4.62 19.44
C GLY A 384 20.22 3.75 19.91
N ASP A 385 20.99 4.27 20.88
CA ASP A 385 22.19 3.63 21.44
C ASP A 385 21.96 2.21 21.97
N TYR A 386 20.76 1.95 22.52
CA TYR A 386 20.36 0.64 23.04
C TYR A 386 20.40 -0.47 21.98
N VAL A 387 20.31 -0.14 20.69
CA VAL A 387 20.48 -1.12 19.60
C VAL A 387 21.87 -1.72 19.66
N CYS A 388 22.88 -0.93 19.99
CA CYS A 388 24.25 -1.41 20.14
C CYS A 388 24.38 -2.37 21.34
N ASP A 389 23.72 -2.06 22.45
CA ASP A 389 23.69 -2.93 23.63
C ASP A 389 23.02 -4.28 23.32
N LEU A 390 21.92 -4.27 22.55
CA LEU A 390 21.25 -5.49 22.09
C LEU A 390 22.16 -6.31 21.16
N LEU A 391 22.73 -5.67 20.13
CA LEU A 391 23.58 -6.33 19.13
C LEU A 391 24.87 -6.94 19.73
N GLU A 392 25.39 -6.36 20.81
CA GLU A 392 26.53 -6.94 21.54
C GLU A 392 26.22 -8.31 22.14
N GLN A 393 24.98 -8.54 22.55
CA GLN A 393 24.56 -9.79 23.19
C GLN A 393 24.20 -10.88 22.18
N VAL A 394 24.10 -10.56 20.88
CA VAL A 394 23.81 -11.54 19.84
C VAL A 394 25.01 -12.49 19.68
N VAL A 395 24.78 -13.79 19.90
CA VAL A 395 25.83 -14.82 19.86
C VAL A 395 26.39 -15.01 18.44
N ASN A 396 25.50 -15.12 17.45
CA ASN A 396 25.86 -15.42 16.05
C ASN A 396 25.33 -14.34 15.08
N PRO A 397 25.80 -13.09 15.17
CA PRO A 397 25.26 -11.97 14.38
C PRO A 397 25.43 -12.16 12.86
N SER A 398 26.41 -12.95 12.42
CA SER A 398 26.64 -13.24 11.00
C SER A 398 25.56 -14.12 10.36
N LYS A 399 24.83 -14.91 11.17
CA LYS A 399 23.69 -15.74 10.74
C LYS A 399 22.36 -15.02 10.89
N CYS A 400 22.34 -13.87 11.54
CA CYS A 400 21.13 -13.10 11.80
C CYS A 400 20.88 -12.10 10.67
N VAL A 401 19.63 -12.04 10.22
CA VAL A 401 19.07 -10.98 9.39
C VAL A 401 18.71 -9.81 10.28
N LEU A 402 19.17 -8.62 9.93
CA LEU A 402 19.02 -7.41 10.73
C LEU A 402 18.26 -6.32 9.96
N GLU A 403 17.23 -5.78 10.60
CA GLU A 403 16.51 -4.59 10.15
C GLU A 403 16.43 -3.56 11.28
N ILE A 404 17.03 -2.40 11.08
CA ILE A 404 17.02 -1.27 12.03
C ILE A 404 16.30 -0.09 11.39
N GLY A 405 15.41 0.54 12.14
CA GLY A 405 14.64 1.68 11.67
C GLY A 405 13.48 1.29 10.73
N PHE A 406 13.00 0.04 10.80
CA PHE A 406 11.93 -0.42 9.92
C PHE A 406 10.59 0.25 10.27
N VAL A 407 9.77 0.52 9.25
CA VAL A 407 8.41 1.04 9.42
C VAL A 407 7.52 0.07 8.68
N ASP A 408 6.81 -0.80 9.41
CA ASP A 408 5.77 -1.63 8.81
C ASP A 408 4.46 -0.87 8.79
N PHE A 409 3.82 -0.82 7.63
CA PHE A 409 2.42 -0.41 7.49
C PHE A 409 1.52 -1.59 7.09
N HIS A 410 2.02 -2.83 7.15
CA HIS A 410 1.18 -4.01 6.91
C HIS A 410 0.30 -4.37 8.13
N PHE A 411 -0.59 -3.46 8.51
CA PHE A 411 -1.93 -3.89 8.90
C PHE A 411 -2.66 -4.18 7.58
N ARG A 412 -2.81 -5.46 7.22
CA ARG A 412 -3.48 -5.88 5.98
C ARG A 412 -4.82 -5.15 5.82
N ARG A 413 -5.06 -4.62 4.62
CA ARG A 413 -6.42 -4.38 4.12
C ARG A 413 -7.14 -5.73 4.15
N GLU A 414 -8.09 -5.89 5.07
CA GLU A 414 -9.19 -6.84 4.84
C GLU A 414 -10.07 -6.24 3.74
N GLU A 415 -10.21 -6.95 2.63
CA GLU A 415 -11.30 -6.71 1.69
C GLU A 415 -12.62 -7.03 2.42
N GLY A 416 -13.36 -6.00 2.85
CA GLY A 416 -14.68 -6.21 3.46
C GLY A 416 -15.20 -5.09 4.37
N TYR A 417 -14.36 -4.19 4.87
CA TYR A 417 -14.78 -3.09 5.74
C TYR A 417 -14.45 -1.70 5.17
N PRO A 418 -15.28 -0.68 5.45
CA PRO A 418 -15.19 0.61 4.77
C PRO A 418 -13.90 1.35 5.13
N THR A 419 -13.37 2.04 4.11
CA THR A 419 -12.24 2.98 4.10
C THR A 419 -11.74 3.48 5.48
N PRO A 420 -10.41 3.51 5.72
CA PRO A 420 -9.87 3.95 6.99
C PRO A 420 -10.36 5.36 7.32
N THR A 421 -11.07 5.49 8.43
CA THR A 421 -11.51 6.79 8.94
C THR A 421 -10.30 7.67 9.21
N ARG A 422 -10.51 9.00 9.13
CA ARG A 422 -9.55 10.09 9.39
C ARG A 422 -8.58 9.88 10.57
N ALA A 423 -8.90 8.99 11.52
CA ALA A 423 -8.07 8.62 12.68
C ALA A 423 -6.75 7.89 12.31
N LEU A 424 -6.72 7.07 11.26
CA LEU A 424 -5.48 6.39 10.81
C LEU A 424 -4.49 7.34 10.11
N LYS A 425 -5.00 8.41 9.46
CA LYS A 425 -4.16 9.52 8.97
C LYS A 425 -3.52 10.32 10.12
N VAL A 426 -4.23 10.47 11.24
CA VAL A 426 -3.69 11.13 12.45
C VAL A 426 -2.62 10.26 13.15
N ALA A 427 -2.71 8.93 13.07
CA ALA A 427 -1.68 8.03 13.60
C ALA A 427 -0.34 8.13 12.83
N THR A 428 -0.41 8.41 11.52
CA THR A 428 0.79 8.63 10.68
C THR A 428 1.46 9.97 11.02
N LEU A 429 0.66 11.01 11.26
CA LEU A 429 1.12 12.32 11.75
C LEU A 429 1.74 12.28 13.16
N ASN A 430 1.30 11.34 14.01
CA ASN A 430 1.88 11.15 15.34
C ASN A 430 3.14 10.25 15.35
N LEU A 431 3.43 9.52 14.29
CA LEU A 431 4.66 8.71 14.18
C LEU A 431 5.90 9.57 13.90
N VAL A 432 5.76 10.65 13.14
CA VAL A 432 6.87 11.61 12.91
C VAL A 432 7.24 12.35 14.20
N THR A 433 6.26 12.66 15.06
CA THR A 433 6.52 13.20 16.40
C THR A 433 6.99 12.16 17.41
N LEU A 434 6.72 10.85 17.21
CA LEU A 434 7.22 9.74 18.03
C LEU A 434 8.61 9.20 17.60
N LEU A 435 9.03 9.43 16.35
CA LEU A 435 10.41 9.25 15.89
C LEU A 435 11.35 10.33 16.47
N GLY A 436 10.79 11.44 16.95
CA GLY A 436 11.51 12.63 17.44
C GLY A 436 12.25 12.51 18.76
N LYS A 437 12.74 11.32 19.17
CA LYS A 437 13.57 11.14 20.39
C LYS A 437 14.59 9.98 20.37
N CYS A 438 14.82 9.31 19.24
CA CYS A 438 15.77 8.20 19.18
C CYS A 438 16.97 8.54 18.31
N ASP A 439 17.72 9.54 18.75
CA ASP A 439 18.99 9.94 18.14
C ASP A 439 20.10 8.97 18.58
N LEU A 440 20.90 8.51 17.62
CA LEU A 440 22.12 7.78 17.92
C LEU A 440 23.15 8.79 18.43
N THR A 441 23.72 8.56 19.62
CA THR A 441 24.77 9.43 20.14
C THR A 441 26.08 9.19 19.41
N SER A 442 27.02 10.12 19.52
CA SER A 442 28.38 9.94 18.99
C SER A 442 29.06 8.65 19.53
N ALA A 443 28.83 8.30 20.79
CA ALA A 443 29.37 7.07 21.38
C ALA A 443 28.65 5.83 20.83
N GLY A 444 27.32 5.89 20.67
CA GLY A 444 26.51 4.88 20.02
C GLY A 444 26.95 4.62 18.58
N ALA A 445 27.20 5.66 17.79
CA ALA A 445 27.67 5.53 16.40
C ALA A 445 29.04 4.84 16.29
N VAL A 446 30.00 5.21 17.14
CA VAL A 446 31.31 4.54 17.19
C VAL A 446 31.18 3.07 17.61
N LYS A 447 30.25 2.79 18.54
CA LYS A 447 29.96 1.42 18.98
C LYS A 447 29.31 0.60 17.87
N LEU A 448 28.31 1.15 17.20
CA LEU A 448 27.62 0.55 16.05
C LEU A 448 28.61 0.23 14.92
N ALA A 449 29.55 1.14 14.64
CA ALA A 449 30.59 0.95 13.64
C ALA A 449 31.43 -0.32 13.85
N ARG A 450 31.64 -0.73 15.11
CA ARG A 450 32.37 -1.97 15.46
C ARG A 450 31.50 -3.22 15.33
N LEU A 451 30.18 -3.07 15.43
CA LEU A 451 29.22 -4.17 15.44
C LEU A 451 28.72 -4.51 14.03
N LEU A 452 28.49 -3.50 13.18
CA LEU A 452 27.98 -3.70 11.82
C LEU A 452 28.79 -4.72 10.98
N PRO A 453 30.14 -4.73 11.01
CA PRO A 453 30.92 -5.73 10.27
C PRO A 453 30.73 -7.17 10.76
N ARG A 454 30.20 -7.39 11.97
CA ARG A 454 29.87 -8.74 12.49
C ARG A 454 28.55 -9.27 11.92
N CYS A 455 27.70 -8.39 11.39
CA CYS A 455 26.40 -8.72 10.81
C CYS A 455 26.52 -8.81 9.29
N ASN A 456 26.43 -10.00 8.71
CA ASN A 456 26.58 -10.16 7.26
C ASN A 456 25.29 -9.84 6.47
N ASN A 457 24.13 -10.01 7.11
CA ASN A 457 22.82 -9.92 6.48
C ASN A 457 22.02 -8.73 7.03
N ILE A 458 22.36 -7.52 6.61
CA ILE A 458 21.58 -6.32 6.94
C ILE A 458 20.69 -5.99 5.74
N ILE A 459 19.38 -5.89 5.95
CA ILE A 459 18.40 -5.61 4.88
C ILE A 459 18.00 -4.13 4.89
N THR A 460 17.71 -3.61 6.09
CA THR A 460 17.28 -2.22 6.30
C THR A 460 18.16 -1.58 7.37
N LEU A 461 18.72 -0.41 7.07
CA LEU A 461 19.47 0.40 8.01
C LEU A 461 18.97 1.85 7.92
N ARG A 462 18.12 2.26 8.87
CA ARG A 462 17.74 3.67 9.05
C ARG A 462 18.30 4.18 10.36
N LEU A 463 19.11 5.24 10.30
CA LEU A 463 19.81 5.82 11.44
C LEU A 463 19.50 7.31 11.50
N ASN A 464 19.20 7.79 12.71
CA ASN A 464 19.15 9.21 13.03
C ASN A 464 20.47 9.65 13.68
N LEU A 465 21.21 10.53 13.00
CA LEU A 465 22.55 10.98 13.34
C LEU A 465 22.59 12.46 13.76
N ASN A 466 21.45 13.09 14.08
CA ASN A 466 21.40 14.50 14.48
C ASN A 466 22.29 14.82 15.70
N ASP A 467 22.43 13.88 16.63
CA ASP A 467 23.27 14.02 17.83
C ASP A 467 24.69 13.41 17.68
N CYS A 468 25.08 13.05 16.45
CA CYS A 468 26.42 12.54 16.14
C CYS A 468 27.36 13.68 15.72
N CYS A 469 28.56 13.72 16.31
CA CYS A 469 29.63 14.57 15.81
C CYS A 469 30.23 13.99 14.52
N ALA A 470 30.84 14.86 13.72
CA ALA A 470 31.50 14.50 12.46
C ALA A 470 32.49 13.33 12.59
N ALA A 471 33.30 13.29 13.67
CA ALA A 471 34.26 12.21 13.89
C ALA A 471 33.59 10.83 14.14
N ALA A 472 32.41 10.83 14.76
CA ALA A 472 31.65 9.61 14.97
C ALA A 472 31.04 9.11 13.64
N VAL A 473 30.55 10.02 12.80
CA VAL A 473 30.08 9.71 11.44
C VAL A 473 31.22 9.14 10.57
N ASP A 474 32.40 9.76 10.62
CA ASP A 474 33.60 9.29 9.90
C ASP A 474 34.04 7.89 10.34
N THR A 475 33.72 7.51 11.58
CA THR A 475 33.97 6.16 12.09
C THR A 475 32.89 5.17 11.65
N LEU A 476 31.62 5.60 11.59
CA LEU A 476 30.46 4.78 11.27
C LEU A 476 30.35 4.44 9.78
N VAL A 477 30.44 5.44 8.91
CA VAL A 477 30.24 5.27 7.45
C VAL A 477 31.11 4.16 6.83
N PRO A 478 32.42 4.02 7.16
CA PRO A 478 33.25 2.94 6.64
C PRO A 478 32.75 1.52 6.96
N SER A 479 31.95 1.36 8.01
CA SER A 479 31.41 0.05 8.41
C SER A 479 30.17 -0.38 7.61
N ILE A 480 29.53 0.55 6.88
CA ILE A 480 28.33 0.30 6.06
C ILE A 480 28.78 -0.16 4.68
N THR A 481 28.93 -1.47 4.48
CA THR A 481 29.47 -2.08 3.24
C THR A 481 28.67 -3.30 2.77
N HIS A 482 27.48 -3.51 3.35
CA HIS A 482 26.72 -4.75 3.24
C HIS A 482 26.05 -4.91 1.88
N LYS A 483 26.38 -5.99 1.17
CA LYS A 483 25.79 -6.31 -0.16
C LYS A 483 24.29 -6.62 -0.09
N THR A 484 23.82 -7.11 1.06
CA THR A 484 22.41 -7.46 1.30
C THR A 484 21.52 -6.25 1.56
N LEU A 485 22.12 -5.07 1.77
CA LEU A 485 21.40 -3.86 2.17
C LEU A 485 20.49 -3.38 1.03
N LYS A 486 19.18 -3.40 1.28
CA LYS A 486 18.16 -2.92 0.34
C LYS A 486 17.79 -1.46 0.60
N LYS A 487 17.80 -1.03 1.86
CA LYS A 487 17.39 0.31 2.26
C LYS A 487 18.39 0.94 3.23
N LEU A 488 19.00 2.05 2.79
CA LEU A 488 19.88 2.88 3.59
C LEU A 488 19.25 4.27 3.77
N VAL A 489 19.01 4.67 5.02
CA VAL A 489 18.47 5.98 5.37
C VAL A 489 19.34 6.59 6.47
N LEU A 490 19.97 7.72 6.20
CA LEU A 490 20.82 8.43 7.16
C LEU A 490 20.27 9.85 7.34
N TRP A 491 19.58 10.08 8.46
CA TRP A 491 19.07 11.39 8.83
C TRP A 491 20.08 12.18 9.65
N GLY A 492 20.19 13.49 9.42
CA GLY A 492 21.11 14.35 10.17
C GLY A 492 22.58 14.04 9.93
N ILE A 493 22.95 13.49 8.77
CA ILE A 493 24.35 13.10 8.52
C ILE A 493 25.24 14.34 8.29
N SER A 494 26.33 14.42 9.04
CA SER A 494 27.44 15.34 8.75
C SER A 494 28.38 14.72 7.70
N LEU A 495 28.11 14.97 6.42
CA LEU A 495 28.96 14.50 5.32
C LEU A 495 30.28 15.27 5.26
N THR A 496 31.25 14.88 6.08
CA THR A 496 32.64 15.35 5.96
C THR A 496 33.25 14.87 4.62
N PRO A 497 34.39 15.42 4.18
CA PRO A 497 35.13 14.88 3.04
C PRO A 497 35.45 13.38 3.18
N THR A 498 35.78 12.94 4.39
CA THR A 498 36.10 11.53 4.68
C THR A 498 34.86 10.64 4.58
N ALA A 499 33.74 11.07 5.19
CA ALA A 499 32.47 10.36 5.14
C ALA A 499 31.93 10.28 3.70
N ALA A 500 31.93 11.40 2.97
CA ALA A 500 31.49 11.46 1.58
C ALA A 500 32.32 10.56 0.66
N ALA A 501 33.65 10.63 0.76
CA ALA A 501 34.54 9.78 -0.03
C ALA A 501 34.39 8.29 0.30
N THR A 502 34.15 7.95 1.56
CA THR A 502 34.00 6.55 1.95
C THR A 502 32.65 6.00 1.54
N LEU A 503 31.57 6.76 1.75
CA LEU A 503 30.24 6.36 1.31
C LEU A 503 30.18 6.22 -0.22
N GLY A 504 30.74 7.17 -0.97
CA GLY A 504 30.81 7.11 -2.43
C GLY A 504 31.60 5.92 -2.97
N ARG A 505 32.63 5.44 -2.25
CA ARG A 505 33.33 4.19 -2.60
C ARG A 505 32.54 2.94 -2.24
N SER A 506 31.75 2.96 -1.17
CA SER A 506 30.99 1.80 -0.70
C SER A 506 29.70 1.57 -1.49
N LEU A 507 29.02 2.63 -1.93
CA LEU A 507 27.71 2.55 -2.60
C LEU A 507 27.71 1.62 -3.85
N PRO A 508 28.69 1.69 -4.78
CA PRO A 508 28.74 0.76 -5.93
C PRO A 508 28.80 -0.71 -5.53
N GLY A 509 29.37 -1.04 -4.36
CA GLY A 509 29.44 -2.41 -3.86
C GLY A 509 28.14 -2.94 -3.25
N MET A 510 27.14 -2.10 -3.00
CA MET A 510 25.85 -2.46 -2.39
C MET A 510 24.85 -2.95 -3.45
N SER A 511 25.12 -4.14 -4.02
CA SER A 511 24.39 -4.68 -5.17
C SER A 511 22.89 -4.90 -4.98
N SER A 512 22.36 -4.86 -3.76
CA SER A 512 20.92 -4.99 -3.47
C SER A 512 20.23 -3.67 -3.13
N LEU A 513 20.94 -2.54 -3.16
CA LEU A 513 20.43 -1.26 -2.69
C LEU A 513 19.34 -0.70 -3.62
N GLN A 514 18.12 -0.63 -3.08
CA GLN A 514 16.90 -0.16 -3.75
C GLN A 514 16.47 1.23 -3.28
N THR A 515 16.75 1.58 -2.02
CA THR A 515 16.43 2.90 -1.46
C THR A 515 17.66 3.51 -0.80
N LEU A 516 18.01 4.73 -1.21
CA LEU A 516 19.04 5.56 -0.59
C LEU A 516 18.44 6.90 -0.18
N LYS A 517 18.45 7.22 1.11
CA LYS A 517 18.01 8.51 1.63
C LYS A 517 19.09 9.13 2.51
N LEU A 518 19.52 10.33 2.15
CA LEU A 518 20.52 11.09 2.89
C LEU A 518 19.95 12.47 3.22
N THR A 519 19.82 12.78 4.51
CA THR A 519 19.41 14.09 5.00
C THR A 519 20.54 14.71 5.80
N GLY A 520 21.02 15.89 5.41
CA GLY A 520 22.09 16.59 6.11
C GLY A 520 21.68 17.07 7.50
N ALA A 521 22.65 17.19 8.41
CA ALA A 521 22.43 17.89 9.69
C ALA A 521 22.14 19.37 9.43
N ASN A 522 21.38 20.03 10.31
CA ASN A 522 21.02 21.44 10.18
C ASN A 522 22.27 22.31 9.96
N GLY A 523 22.28 23.07 8.85
CA GLY A 523 23.41 23.93 8.48
C GLY A 523 24.62 23.19 7.89
N SER A 524 24.49 21.92 7.52
CA SER A 524 25.53 21.18 6.81
C SER A 524 25.83 21.86 5.47
N ILE A 525 27.12 22.17 5.25
CA ILE A 525 27.59 22.74 4.00
C ILE A 525 28.37 21.67 3.23
N LEU A 526 27.96 21.39 1.99
CA LEU A 526 28.69 20.54 1.06
C LEU A 526 29.40 21.38 0.01
N GLN A 527 30.70 21.14 -0.21
CA GLN A 527 31.43 21.73 -1.32
C GLN A 527 31.37 20.77 -2.54
N GLY A 528 31.84 21.27 -3.69
CA GLY A 528 31.87 20.47 -4.92
C GLY A 528 32.76 19.23 -4.81
N GLU A 529 33.80 19.26 -3.97
CA GLU A 529 34.70 18.13 -3.76
C GLU A 529 34.01 16.97 -3.02
N GLU A 530 33.21 17.23 -1.99
CA GLU A 530 32.46 16.19 -1.28
C GLU A 530 31.36 15.59 -2.16
N LEU A 531 30.67 16.40 -2.95
CA LEU A 531 29.71 15.90 -3.96
C LEU A 531 30.40 15.02 -5.02
N GLN A 532 31.57 15.43 -5.49
CA GLN A 532 32.39 14.64 -6.41
C GLN A 532 32.87 13.34 -5.74
N ALA A 533 33.21 13.37 -4.46
CA ALA A 533 33.64 12.20 -3.72
C ALA A 533 32.48 11.19 -3.50
N LEU A 534 31.26 11.69 -3.28
CA LEU A 534 30.06 10.88 -3.05
C LEU A 534 29.49 10.30 -4.36
N PHE A 535 29.33 11.12 -5.40
CA PHE A 535 28.63 10.75 -6.64
C PHE A 535 29.54 10.59 -7.87
N GLY A 536 30.81 10.97 -7.80
CA GLY A 536 31.71 10.91 -8.95
C GLY A 536 32.32 9.53 -9.24
N GLY A 537 32.22 8.59 -8.30
CA GLY A 537 32.89 7.28 -8.36
C GLY A 537 32.06 6.13 -8.94
N PHE A 538 30.81 6.37 -9.35
CA PHE A 538 29.96 5.31 -9.90
C PHE A 538 30.48 4.79 -11.24
N ASN A 539 30.64 3.47 -11.34
CA ASN A 539 31.09 2.76 -12.53
C ASN A 539 30.19 1.57 -12.91
N GLU A 540 29.30 1.15 -12.01
CA GLU A 540 28.33 0.07 -12.20
C GLU A 540 26.90 0.56 -11.95
N ILE A 541 25.92 -0.12 -12.54
CA ILE A 541 24.51 0.19 -12.37
C ILE A 541 24.05 -0.27 -10.98
N LEU A 542 23.41 0.62 -10.22
CA LEU A 542 22.72 0.26 -8.98
C LEU A 542 21.23 0.01 -9.23
N PRO A 543 20.61 -1.00 -8.59
CA PRO A 543 19.18 -1.28 -8.71
C PRO A 543 18.32 -0.32 -7.87
N LEU A 544 18.68 0.97 -7.87
CA LEU A 544 18.06 2.01 -7.05
C LEU A 544 16.69 2.38 -7.63
N HIS A 545 15.65 2.30 -6.80
CA HIS A 545 14.28 2.70 -7.10
C HIS A 545 13.92 4.05 -6.46
N GLU A 546 14.52 4.38 -5.32
CA GLU A 546 14.23 5.60 -4.57
C GLU A 546 15.54 6.28 -4.14
N LEU A 547 15.69 7.56 -4.49
CA LEU A 547 16.80 8.41 -4.08
C LEU A 547 16.27 9.70 -3.42
N GLU A 548 16.63 9.92 -2.17
CA GLU A 548 16.35 11.16 -1.44
C GLU A 548 17.67 11.81 -1.01
N PHE A 549 17.86 13.08 -1.36
CA PHE A 549 19.04 13.84 -0.96
C PHE A 549 18.63 15.26 -0.57
N CYS A 550 18.68 15.57 0.73
CA CYS A 550 18.18 16.85 1.23
C CYS A 550 18.94 17.38 2.45
N GLY A 551 18.73 18.65 2.83
CA GLY A 551 19.32 19.22 4.05
C GLY A 551 20.79 19.63 3.92
N PHE A 552 21.29 19.83 2.70
CA PHE A 552 22.67 20.22 2.44
C PHE A 552 22.75 21.58 1.74
N SER A 553 23.26 22.59 2.43
CA SER A 553 23.60 23.86 1.79
C SER A 553 24.82 23.65 0.88
N THR A 554 24.61 23.73 -0.42
CA THR A 554 25.64 23.40 -1.40
C THR A 554 26.31 24.67 -1.90
N ARG A 555 27.65 24.71 -1.81
CA ARG A 555 28.51 25.74 -2.43
C ARG A 555 29.37 25.06 -3.49
N GLY A 556 28.86 24.87 -4.70
CA GLY A 556 29.61 24.20 -5.76
C GLY A 556 28.79 23.60 -6.90
N CYS A 557 29.49 22.96 -7.84
CA CYS A 557 28.90 22.36 -9.05
C CYS A 557 28.23 21.01 -8.74
N HIS A 558 26.96 20.87 -9.13
CA HIS A 558 26.13 19.66 -8.96
C HIS A 558 26.26 18.64 -10.09
N ALA A 559 27.14 18.89 -11.05
CA ALA A 559 27.44 17.97 -12.14
C ALA A 559 27.75 16.53 -11.69
N PRO A 560 28.39 16.25 -10.52
CA PRO A 560 28.63 14.88 -10.09
C PRO A 560 27.33 14.09 -9.84
N LEU A 561 26.35 14.71 -9.15
CA LEU A 561 25.04 14.08 -8.91
C LEU A 561 24.31 13.85 -10.23
N ALA A 562 24.23 14.86 -11.09
CA ALA A 562 23.62 14.75 -12.42
C ALA A 562 24.24 13.59 -13.24
N LYS A 563 25.57 13.54 -13.33
CA LYS A 563 26.31 12.49 -14.05
C LYS A 563 26.16 11.10 -13.43
N SER A 564 25.78 11.01 -12.16
CA SER A 564 25.55 9.72 -11.49
C SER A 564 24.21 9.09 -11.85
N LEU A 565 23.21 9.88 -12.26
CA LEU A 565 21.85 9.39 -12.56
C LEU A 565 21.79 8.32 -13.65
N ARG A 566 22.72 8.35 -14.62
CA ARG A 566 22.84 7.29 -15.65
C ARG A 566 23.16 5.90 -15.10
N PHE A 567 23.64 5.82 -13.85
CA PHE A 567 23.89 4.56 -13.15
C PHE A 567 22.67 4.10 -12.34
N PHE A 568 21.56 4.85 -12.35
CA PHE A 568 20.30 4.54 -11.65
C PHE A 568 19.11 4.44 -12.64
N PRO A 569 19.16 3.57 -13.66
CA PRO A 569 18.13 3.50 -14.71
C PRO A 569 16.76 3.06 -14.19
N ASN A 570 16.71 2.35 -13.05
CA ASN A 570 15.48 1.82 -12.44
C ASN A 570 14.83 2.79 -11.44
N LEU A 571 15.29 4.05 -11.40
CA LEU A 571 14.84 5.04 -10.43
C LEU A 571 13.40 5.45 -10.71
N ARG A 572 12.53 5.28 -9.71
CA ARG A 572 11.11 5.63 -9.76
C ARG A 572 10.81 6.90 -8.99
N GLU A 573 11.55 7.14 -7.91
CA GLU A 573 11.34 8.29 -7.04
C GLU A 573 12.66 9.02 -6.80
N LEU A 574 12.67 10.31 -7.12
CA LEU A 574 13.82 11.19 -6.89
C LEU A 574 13.35 12.45 -6.13
N TYR A 575 13.87 12.63 -4.92
CA TYR A 575 13.65 13.83 -4.11
C TYR A 575 14.98 14.52 -3.83
N LEU A 576 15.08 15.78 -4.23
CA LEU A 576 16.21 16.65 -3.99
C LEU A 576 15.72 17.90 -3.26
N GLY A 577 16.18 18.14 -2.03
CA GLY A 577 15.67 19.21 -1.20
C GLY A 577 16.77 20.11 -0.63
N GLU A 578 16.51 21.41 -0.57
CA GLU A 578 17.43 22.42 0.00
C GLU A 578 18.80 22.47 -0.71
N LEU A 579 18.84 22.11 -2.00
CA LEU A 579 20.05 22.16 -2.84
C LEU A 579 20.08 23.45 -3.66
N ASN A 580 21.15 24.22 -3.59
CA ASN A 580 21.29 25.40 -4.44
C ASN A 580 21.78 25.01 -5.85
N LEU A 581 20.86 24.60 -6.74
CA LEU A 581 21.18 24.14 -8.09
C LEU A 581 21.40 25.32 -9.05
N ASP A 582 22.55 26.00 -8.94
CA ASP A 582 22.91 27.17 -9.77
C ASP A 582 22.91 26.86 -11.29
N ASN A 583 23.05 25.59 -11.70
CA ASN A 583 22.92 25.12 -13.08
C ASN A 583 22.09 23.82 -13.16
N LEU A 584 20.76 23.95 -13.14
CA LEU A 584 19.82 22.82 -13.25
C LEU A 584 19.89 22.10 -14.62
N CYS A 585 20.48 22.72 -15.64
CA CYS A 585 20.46 22.22 -17.02
C CYS A 585 21.11 20.84 -17.14
N ASP A 586 22.31 20.66 -16.57
CA ASP A 586 23.05 19.39 -16.62
C ASP A 586 22.27 18.27 -15.90
N PHE A 587 21.56 18.62 -14.83
CA PHE A 587 20.72 17.70 -14.06
C PHE A 587 19.49 17.26 -14.87
N LEU A 588 18.76 18.22 -15.45
CA LEU A 588 17.59 17.93 -16.28
C LEU A 588 17.95 17.10 -17.51
N GLU A 589 19.05 17.44 -18.19
CA GLU A 589 19.54 16.65 -19.32
C GLU A 589 19.95 15.23 -18.92
N SER A 590 20.28 14.99 -17.66
CA SER A 590 20.60 13.66 -17.15
C SER A 590 19.34 12.84 -16.82
N LEU A 591 18.16 13.45 -16.70
CA LEU A 591 16.91 12.72 -16.49
C LEU A 591 16.51 11.85 -17.68
N ARG A 592 17.01 12.14 -18.90
CA ARG A 592 16.80 11.31 -20.09
C ARG A 592 17.28 9.86 -19.93
N PHE A 593 18.14 9.59 -18.94
CA PHE A 593 18.65 8.25 -18.65
C PHE A 593 17.71 7.46 -17.70
N ILE A 594 16.63 8.08 -17.21
CA ILE A 594 15.68 7.48 -16.27
C ILE A 594 14.30 7.42 -16.94
N HIS A 595 13.93 6.24 -17.45
CA HIS A 595 12.70 6.06 -18.22
C HIS A 595 11.47 5.77 -17.34
N ASP A 596 11.67 5.17 -16.16
CA ASP A 596 10.59 4.70 -15.27
C ASP A 596 10.31 5.65 -14.10
N LEU A 597 10.72 6.93 -14.22
CA LEU A 597 10.53 7.91 -13.14
C LEU A 597 9.02 8.14 -12.95
N LYS A 598 8.52 7.92 -11.73
CA LYS A 598 7.13 8.12 -11.30
C LYS A 598 6.96 9.35 -10.41
N LYS A 599 8.04 9.85 -9.81
CA LYS A 599 8.00 11.03 -8.96
C LYS A 599 9.34 11.75 -8.98
N LEU A 600 9.33 13.04 -9.29
CA LEU A 600 10.49 13.91 -9.18
C LEU A 600 10.10 15.17 -8.42
N SER A 601 10.79 15.43 -7.31
CA SER A 601 10.61 16.64 -6.51
C SER A 601 11.97 17.29 -6.29
N VAL A 602 12.13 18.53 -6.74
CA VAL A 602 13.34 19.33 -6.52
C VAL A 602 12.98 20.63 -5.82
N GLN A 603 13.61 20.91 -4.69
CA GLN A 603 13.42 22.13 -3.90
C GLN A 603 14.77 22.83 -3.67
N CYS A 604 14.90 24.09 -4.09
CA CYS A 604 16.20 24.81 -4.07
C CYS A 604 16.39 25.83 -2.93
N LYS A 605 15.34 26.22 -2.19
CA LYS A 605 15.44 27.15 -1.04
C LYS A 605 14.89 26.56 0.26
N PRO A 606 15.50 26.84 1.42
CA PRO A 606 14.93 26.52 2.73
C PRO A 606 13.73 27.41 3.01
N LEU A 607 12.65 26.85 3.57
CA LEU A 607 11.49 27.63 4.01
C LEU A 607 11.94 28.59 5.13
N SER A 608 11.50 29.85 5.08
CA SER A 608 11.88 30.92 6.02
C SER A 608 11.40 30.71 7.47
N HIS A 609 10.82 29.55 7.79
CA HIS A 609 10.44 29.13 9.14
C HIS A 609 11.09 27.77 9.39
N GLY A 610 11.98 27.71 10.39
CA GLY A 610 12.89 26.59 10.71
C GLY A 610 12.24 25.27 11.14
N HIS A 611 11.31 24.77 10.35
CA HIS A 611 10.88 23.38 10.37
C HIS A 611 11.65 22.64 9.27
N CYS A 612 12.71 21.93 9.66
CA CYS A 612 13.20 20.82 8.86
C CYS A 612 12.02 19.93 8.54
N CYS A 613 11.87 19.59 7.25
CA CYS A 613 11.22 18.38 6.78
C CYS A 613 10.15 17.84 7.75
N THR A 614 9.02 18.56 7.95
CA THR A 614 7.79 17.78 7.78
C THR A 614 7.96 17.20 6.41
N GLU A 615 7.80 15.88 6.25
CA GLU A 615 7.50 15.31 4.95
C GLU A 615 6.73 16.42 4.23
N VAL A 616 7.29 16.96 3.13
CA VAL A 616 6.38 17.37 2.09
C VAL A 616 5.77 16.02 1.75
N VAL A 617 4.73 15.68 2.51
CA VAL A 617 3.53 15.10 2.04
C VAL A 617 3.26 16.01 0.84
N THR A 618 3.90 15.68 -0.29
CA THR A 618 3.13 15.39 -1.47
C THR A 618 1.97 14.66 -0.86
N GLU A 619 0.85 15.36 -0.74
CA GLU A 619 -0.44 14.71 -0.58
C GLU A 619 -0.27 13.44 -1.38
N ASN A 620 -0.22 12.30 -0.69
CA ASN A 620 -0.30 11.02 -1.36
C ASN A 620 -1.71 11.05 -1.92
N THR A 621 -1.87 11.78 -3.03
CA THR A 621 -2.81 11.44 -4.06
C THR A 621 -2.32 10.07 -4.45
N ASP A 622 -3.11 9.10 -4.02
CA ASP A 622 -3.07 7.68 -4.35
C ASP A 622 -3.28 7.51 -5.87
N SER A 623 -2.54 8.28 -6.66
CA SER A 623 -2.60 8.30 -8.11
C SER A 623 -1.27 7.77 -8.60
N ASP A 624 -1.32 6.75 -9.44
CA ASP A 624 -0.21 6.25 -10.28
C ASP A 624 0.31 7.32 -11.27
N CYS A 625 0.14 8.60 -10.94
CA CYS A 625 0.33 9.77 -11.77
C CYS A 625 1.77 10.25 -11.68
N PHE A 626 2.51 10.17 -12.80
CA PHE A 626 3.85 10.70 -12.84
C PHE A 626 3.83 12.22 -12.60
N THR A 627 4.46 12.64 -11.50
CA THR A 627 4.46 14.03 -11.03
C THR A 627 5.87 14.61 -10.95
N LEU A 628 6.08 15.77 -11.58
CA LEU A 628 7.29 16.61 -11.50
C LEU A 628 6.99 17.89 -10.72
N LYS A 629 7.62 18.08 -9.57
CA LYS A 629 7.52 19.29 -8.73
C LYS A 629 8.86 20.00 -8.65
N LEU A 630 8.90 21.25 -9.07
CA LEU A 630 10.10 22.10 -9.09
C LEU A 630 9.81 23.37 -8.26
N ARG A 631 10.42 23.47 -7.09
CA ARG A 631 10.15 24.52 -6.08
C ARG A 631 11.39 25.36 -5.80
N GLY A 632 11.23 26.69 -5.77
CA GLY A 632 12.33 27.61 -5.45
C GLY A 632 13.38 27.73 -6.56
N ILE A 633 13.03 27.35 -7.79
CA ILE A 633 13.93 27.31 -8.95
C ILE A 633 13.69 28.53 -9.84
N SER A 634 14.75 29.30 -10.10
CA SER A 634 14.73 30.34 -11.13
C SER A 634 14.78 29.70 -12.52
N LEU A 635 13.68 29.83 -13.27
CA LEU A 635 13.48 29.32 -14.62
C LEU A 635 14.30 30.10 -15.68
N THR A 636 15.64 30.11 -15.59
CA THR A 636 16.46 30.84 -16.58
C THR A 636 16.26 30.29 -18.02
N PRO A 637 16.57 31.07 -19.08
CA PRO A 637 16.48 30.58 -20.47
C PRO A 637 17.19 29.25 -20.73
N ALA A 638 18.30 28.99 -20.03
CA ALA A 638 19.01 27.73 -20.13
C ALA A 638 18.24 26.56 -19.49
N VAL A 639 17.68 26.76 -18.30
CA VAL A 639 16.91 25.75 -17.55
C VAL A 639 15.63 25.39 -18.29
N ALA A 640 14.97 26.40 -18.83
CA ALA A 640 13.75 26.28 -19.57
C ALA A 640 14.00 25.55 -20.93
N ALA A 641 15.07 25.91 -21.64
CA ALA A 641 15.49 25.15 -22.83
C ALA A 641 15.85 23.69 -22.50
N ALA A 642 16.47 23.43 -21.35
CA ALA A 642 16.77 22.07 -20.89
C ALA A 642 15.50 21.28 -20.55
N LEU A 643 14.51 21.91 -19.91
CA LEU A 643 13.18 21.33 -19.68
C LEU A 643 12.47 21.02 -20.99
N GLY A 644 12.46 21.96 -21.94
CA GLY A 644 11.86 21.75 -23.27
C GLY A 644 12.50 20.60 -24.05
N ARG A 645 13.79 20.31 -23.83
CA ARG A 645 14.47 19.14 -24.40
C ARG A 645 14.23 17.84 -23.62
N SER A 646 13.98 17.92 -22.31
CA SER A 646 13.91 16.74 -21.42
C SER A 646 12.48 16.24 -21.18
N LEU A 647 11.49 17.14 -21.16
CA LEU A 647 10.06 16.80 -20.99
C LEU A 647 9.49 15.91 -22.11
N PRO A 648 9.87 16.06 -23.40
CA PRO A 648 9.47 15.13 -24.48
C PRO A 648 9.88 13.67 -24.22
N GLU A 649 11.06 13.47 -23.63
CA GLU A 649 11.58 12.14 -23.26
C GLU A 649 10.85 11.53 -22.03
N MET A 650 10.00 12.31 -21.35
CA MET A 650 9.22 11.92 -20.18
C MET A 650 7.78 11.58 -20.59
N SER A 651 7.61 10.62 -21.50
CA SER A 651 6.33 10.29 -22.14
C SER A 651 5.18 9.93 -21.18
N SER A 652 5.51 9.54 -19.94
CA SER A 652 4.51 9.18 -18.91
C SER A 652 4.10 10.35 -18.01
N LEU A 653 4.67 11.56 -18.18
CA LEU A 653 4.46 12.68 -17.26
C LEU A 653 3.03 13.20 -17.34
N GLN A 654 2.32 13.13 -16.21
CA GLN A 654 0.93 13.55 -16.12
C GLN A 654 0.76 14.89 -15.40
N THR A 655 1.60 15.19 -14.40
CA THR A 655 1.53 16.43 -13.62
C THR A 655 2.87 17.17 -13.58
N LEU A 656 2.85 18.46 -13.92
CA LEU A 656 3.98 19.37 -13.83
C LEU A 656 3.64 20.58 -12.95
N GLU A 657 4.36 20.76 -11.83
CA GLU A 657 4.18 21.84 -10.85
C GLU A 657 5.48 22.65 -10.70
N PHE A 658 5.43 23.95 -11.00
CA PHE A 658 6.51 24.91 -10.75
C PHE A 658 6.06 25.98 -9.75
N THR A 659 6.87 26.25 -8.73
CA THR A 659 6.64 27.33 -7.77
C THR A 659 7.92 28.18 -7.60
N GLU A 660 7.80 29.52 -7.68
CA GLU A 660 8.88 30.54 -7.63
C GLU A 660 9.75 30.66 -8.91
N ALA A 661 9.13 30.79 -10.09
CA ALA A 661 9.83 30.88 -11.38
C ALA A 661 10.15 32.34 -11.83
N PHE A 662 11.35 32.55 -12.42
CA PHE A 662 11.73 33.72 -13.22
C PHE A 662 12.40 33.27 -14.53
N GLY A 663 11.91 33.74 -15.69
CA GLY A 663 12.51 33.48 -17.02
C GLY A 663 11.92 32.28 -17.78
N SER A 664 12.36 32.04 -19.02
CA SER A 664 11.51 31.49 -20.10
C SER A 664 12.08 30.37 -20.98
N ILE A 665 11.19 29.54 -21.57
CA ILE A 665 11.31 28.55 -22.67
C ILE A 665 10.63 27.21 -22.27
N LEU A 666 9.48 26.90 -22.84
CA LEU A 666 8.97 25.52 -22.94
C LEU A 666 8.88 25.20 -24.44
N GLN A 667 9.65 24.23 -24.91
CA GLN A 667 9.46 23.64 -26.24
C GLN A 667 8.64 22.36 -26.06
N ALA A 668 7.51 22.25 -26.75
CA ALA A 668 6.56 21.17 -26.58
C ALA A 668 6.44 20.39 -27.90
N GLU A 669 7.40 19.51 -28.16
CA GLU A 669 7.35 18.68 -29.37
C GLU A 669 6.75 17.28 -29.14
N GLU A 670 6.75 16.72 -27.91
CA GLU A 670 6.31 15.32 -27.66
C GLU A 670 5.64 15.01 -26.29
N MET A 671 4.88 15.91 -25.68
CA MET A 671 4.16 15.59 -24.43
C MET A 671 2.78 14.94 -24.71
N SER A 672 2.73 13.61 -24.84
CA SER A 672 1.47 12.89 -25.15
C SER A 672 0.55 12.61 -23.96
N SER A 673 1.01 12.85 -22.72
CA SER A 673 0.30 12.40 -21.50
C SER A 673 0.15 13.47 -20.40
N LEU A 674 0.56 14.72 -20.65
CA LEU A 674 0.48 15.80 -19.66
C LEU A 674 -0.96 16.28 -19.48
N GLU A 675 -1.54 15.97 -18.32
CA GLU A 675 -2.92 16.31 -17.97
C GLU A 675 -3.03 17.57 -17.09
N THR A 676 -2.00 17.86 -16.28
CA THR A 676 -2.00 18.98 -15.33
C THR A 676 -0.71 19.81 -15.43
N LEU A 677 -0.86 21.13 -15.62
CA LEU A 677 0.23 22.11 -15.63
C LEU A 677 -0.05 23.22 -14.62
N LYS A 678 0.83 23.37 -13.62
CA LYS A 678 0.74 24.43 -12.60
C LYS A 678 2.01 25.26 -12.59
N LEU A 679 1.87 26.55 -12.86
CA LEU A 679 2.95 27.54 -12.84
C LEU A 679 2.59 28.64 -11.85
N THR A 680 3.37 28.78 -10.78
CA THR A 680 3.15 29.79 -9.75
C THR A 680 4.43 30.61 -9.53
N GLY A 681 4.32 31.93 -9.69
CA GLY A 681 5.41 32.88 -9.46
C GLY A 681 5.62 33.21 -7.97
N GLU A 682 6.72 33.92 -7.67
CA GLU A 682 6.90 34.59 -6.37
C GLU A 682 6.19 35.95 -6.40
N ASP A 683 5.62 36.41 -5.27
CA ASP A 683 4.82 37.64 -5.23
C ASP A 683 5.62 38.87 -5.72
N GLY A 684 5.23 39.43 -6.88
CA GLY A 684 5.92 40.55 -7.52
C GLY A 684 6.86 40.16 -8.68
N SER A 685 6.95 38.87 -9.03
CA SER A 685 7.71 38.40 -10.21
C SER A 685 7.16 39.03 -11.49
N ILE A 686 8.01 39.72 -12.28
CA ILE A 686 7.59 40.38 -13.52
C ILE A 686 7.91 39.45 -14.70
N LEU A 687 6.91 39.15 -15.54
CA LEU A 687 7.10 38.47 -16.82
C LEU A 687 6.99 39.47 -17.98
N GLN A 688 8.02 39.54 -18.80
CA GLN A 688 8.08 40.32 -20.04
C GLN A 688 7.42 39.57 -21.21
N ALA A 689 7.11 40.27 -22.30
CA ALA A 689 6.41 39.70 -23.46
C ALA A 689 7.23 38.59 -24.13
N GLU A 690 8.55 38.75 -24.19
CA GLU A 690 9.49 37.75 -24.70
C GLU A 690 9.48 36.48 -23.85
N GLU A 691 9.26 36.60 -22.54
CA GLU A 691 9.20 35.46 -21.62
C GLU A 691 7.87 34.71 -21.74
N MET A 692 6.77 35.42 -21.94
CA MET A 692 5.46 34.83 -22.25
C MET A 692 5.43 34.12 -23.61
N GLU A 693 6.02 34.72 -24.65
CA GLU A 693 6.14 34.10 -25.98
C GLU A 693 7.09 32.89 -25.94
N ALA A 694 8.12 32.89 -25.11
CA ALA A 694 8.97 31.72 -24.93
C ALA A 694 8.31 30.60 -24.09
N LEU A 695 7.44 30.92 -23.12
CA LEU A 695 6.69 29.91 -22.35
C LEU A 695 5.54 29.27 -23.15
N PHE A 696 4.83 30.05 -23.97
CA PHE A 696 3.60 29.60 -24.63
C PHE A 696 3.63 29.64 -26.18
N GLY A 697 4.66 30.23 -26.80
CA GLY A 697 4.81 30.30 -28.26
C GLY A 697 5.39 29.03 -28.89
N GLY A 698 5.98 28.13 -28.09
CA GLY A 698 6.59 26.88 -28.55
C GLY A 698 5.62 25.71 -28.78
N PHE A 699 4.35 25.83 -28.41
CA PHE A 699 3.36 24.78 -28.66
C PHE A 699 3.04 24.69 -30.15
N ASN A 700 3.25 23.51 -30.75
CA ASN A 700 2.97 23.25 -32.17
C ASN A 700 2.08 22.01 -32.40
N ARG A 701 1.76 21.25 -31.34
CA ARG A 701 0.90 20.06 -31.31
C ARG A 701 -0.10 20.15 -30.15
N THR A 702 -1.20 19.42 -30.24
CA THR A 702 -2.22 19.36 -29.19
C THR A 702 -1.77 18.52 -27.99
N LEU A 703 -1.98 19.03 -26.78
CA LEU A 703 -1.76 18.32 -25.51
C LEU A 703 -3.09 17.83 -24.92
N PRO A 704 -3.11 16.70 -24.20
CA PRO A 704 -4.28 16.23 -23.47
C PRO A 704 -4.54 17.00 -22.15
N LEU A 705 -4.08 18.25 -22.07
CA LEU A 705 -4.12 19.06 -20.85
C LEU A 705 -5.56 19.30 -20.40
N CYS A 706 -5.88 18.90 -19.16
CA CYS A 706 -7.19 19.04 -18.52
C CYS A 706 -7.20 20.19 -17.50
N ASP A 707 -6.08 20.45 -16.83
CA ASP A 707 -5.96 21.45 -15.76
C ASP A 707 -4.76 22.38 -15.98
N LEU A 708 -5.03 23.69 -16.04
CA LEU A 708 -4.01 24.74 -16.16
C LEU A 708 -4.15 25.76 -15.03
N THR A 709 -3.13 25.85 -14.19
CA THR A 709 -2.99 26.88 -13.14
C THR A 709 -1.83 27.80 -13.50
N PHE A 710 -2.09 29.10 -13.57
CA PHE A 710 -1.08 30.13 -13.77
C PHE A 710 -1.30 31.27 -12.77
N SER A 711 -0.42 31.45 -11.79
CA SER A 711 -0.64 32.41 -10.71
C SER A 711 0.59 33.17 -10.25
N ASP A 712 0.39 34.28 -9.55
CA ASP A 712 1.43 35.02 -8.81
C ASP A 712 2.49 35.68 -9.71
N PHE A 713 2.15 35.98 -10.97
CA PHE A 713 2.98 36.74 -11.91
C PHE A 713 2.42 38.15 -12.20
N SER A 714 3.31 39.14 -12.28
CA SER A 714 3.03 40.47 -12.81
C SER A 714 3.29 40.49 -14.31
N VAL A 715 2.24 40.39 -15.11
CA VAL A 715 2.31 40.35 -16.58
C VAL A 715 2.14 41.77 -17.12
N ILE A 716 3.22 42.55 -17.17
CA ILE A 716 3.16 43.98 -17.53
C ILE A 716 2.93 44.20 -19.05
N SER A 717 2.98 43.14 -19.88
CA SER A 717 3.12 43.30 -21.34
C SER A 717 2.43 42.27 -22.25
N CYS A 718 1.27 41.73 -21.86
CA CYS A 718 0.28 40.99 -22.69
C CYS A 718 0.19 39.47 -22.47
N LEU A 719 -1.04 39.01 -22.17
CA LEU A 719 -1.41 37.58 -22.03
C LEU A 719 -1.52 36.84 -23.38
N ALA A 720 -1.37 37.53 -24.51
CA ALA A 720 -1.62 36.99 -25.85
C ALA A 720 -0.89 35.66 -26.17
N PRO A 721 0.36 35.41 -25.73
CA PRO A 721 1.01 34.15 -26.03
C PRO A 721 0.32 32.95 -25.37
N LEU A 722 -0.09 33.08 -24.10
CA LEU A 722 -0.88 32.08 -23.39
C LEU A 722 -2.25 31.86 -24.05
N THR A 723 -2.93 32.93 -24.44
CA THR A 723 -4.27 32.79 -25.04
C THR A 723 -4.21 32.20 -26.45
N LYS A 724 -3.14 32.47 -27.21
CA LYS A 724 -2.87 31.82 -28.50
C LYS A 724 -2.57 30.33 -28.36
N SER A 725 -2.03 29.89 -27.21
CA SER A 725 -1.70 28.48 -27.00
C SER A 725 -2.92 27.60 -26.71
N PHE A 726 -4.07 28.18 -26.35
CA PHE A 726 -5.31 27.43 -26.06
C PHE A 726 -5.78 26.52 -27.20
N ARG A 727 -5.47 26.86 -28.46
CA ARG A 727 -5.73 25.98 -29.62
C ARG A 727 -5.03 24.62 -29.55
N PHE A 728 -4.02 24.51 -28.69
CA PHE A 728 -3.29 23.28 -28.44
C PHE A 728 -3.80 22.53 -27.19
N PHE A 729 -4.77 23.06 -26.43
CA PHE A 729 -5.30 22.45 -25.20
C PHE A 729 -6.80 22.11 -25.30
N PRO A 730 -7.25 21.35 -26.32
CA PRO A 730 -8.69 21.16 -26.59
C PRO A 730 -9.48 20.46 -25.46
N ASN A 731 -8.78 19.73 -24.58
CA ASN A 731 -9.39 18.98 -23.46
C ASN A 731 -9.44 19.77 -22.15
N LEU A 732 -9.02 21.04 -22.14
CA LEU A 732 -8.90 21.83 -20.93
C LEU A 732 -10.27 22.01 -20.26
N SER A 733 -10.43 21.45 -19.06
CA SER A 733 -11.66 21.51 -18.25
C SER A 733 -11.55 22.51 -17.10
N ARG A 734 -10.34 22.77 -16.58
CA ARG A 734 -10.10 23.76 -15.52
C ARG A 734 -9.01 24.75 -15.89
N LEU A 735 -9.33 26.04 -15.77
CA LEU A 735 -8.39 27.14 -15.98
C LEU A 735 -8.42 28.09 -14.77
N TYR A 736 -7.28 28.18 -14.07
CA TYR A 736 -7.08 29.09 -12.95
C TYR A 736 -5.99 30.12 -13.28
N LEU A 737 -6.34 31.40 -13.27
CA LEU A 737 -5.45 32.54 -13.50
C LEU A 737 -5.44 33.42 -12.24
N GLY A 738 -4.41 33.35 -11.40
CA GLY A 738 -4.41 33.93 -10.06
C GLY A 738 -3.43 35.10 -9.84
N LYS A 739 -3.84 36.15 -9.14
CA LYS A 739 -3.00 37.31 -8.74
C LYS A 739 -2.21 37.96 -9.90
N LEU A 740 -2.80 37.97 -11.10
CA LEU A 740 -2.19 38.54 -12.30
C LEU A 740 -2.44 40.04 -12.40
N ASN A 741 -1.48 40.79 -12.94
CA ASN A 741 -1.65 42.21 -13.27
C ASN A 741 -2.33 42.34 -14.65
N MET A 742 -3.66 42.20 -14.70
CA MET A 742 -4.43 42.11 -15.94
C MET A 742 -4.98 43.49 -16.37
N ASP A 743 -4.62 43.94 -17.58
CA ASP A 743 -5.24 45.12 -18.22
C ASP A 743 -6.50 44.75 -19.03
N GLU A 744 -7.26 45.77 -19.45
CA GLU A 744 -8.51 45.61 -20.21
C GLU A 744 -8.34 44.79 -21.50
N ARG A 745 -7.24 45.01 -22.22
CA ARG A 745 -6.97 44.32 -23.48
C ARG A 745 -6.72 42.83 -23.22
N ASN A 746 -6.02 42.50 -22.15
CA ASN A 746 -5.71 41.12 -21.79
C ASN A 746 -6.97 40.32 -21.41
N LEU A 747 -7.92 40.94 -20.69
CA LEU A 747 -9.19 40.30 -20.36
C LEU A 747 -10.04 40.04 -21.61
N CYS A 748 -10.15 41.01 -22.52
CA CYS A 748 -10.90 40.84 -23.77
C CYS A 748 -10.28 39.75 -24.66
N HIS A 749 -8.95 39.74 -24.80
CA HIS A 749 -8.26 38.68 -25.56
C HIS A 749 -8.37 37.30 -24.92
N LEU A 750 -8.37 37.21 -23.59
CA LEU A 750 -8.60 35.95 -22.86
C LEU A 750 -9.99 35.40 -23.20
N LEU A 751 -11.02 36.24 -23.06
CA LEU A 751 -12.41 35.87 -23.37
C LEU A 751 -12.54 35.41 -24.83
N GLU A 752 -12.04 36.19 -25.79
CA GLU A 752 -12.05 35.82 -27.21
C GLU A 752 -11.33 34.50 -27.51
N SER A 753 -10.37 34.10 -26.69
CA SER A 753 -9.58 32.89 -26.89
C SER A 753 -10.21 31.65 -26.23
N LEU A 754 -11.23 31.81 -25.38
CA LEU A 754 -11.93 30.68 -24.78
C LEU A 754 -12.58 29.77 -25.83
N ARG A 755 -12.93 30.29 -27.02
CA ARG A 755 -13.42 29.49 -28.16
C ARG A 755 -12.53 28.31 -28.55
N PHE A 756 -11.24 28.35 -28.18
CA PHE A 756 -10.28 27.29 -28.46
C PHE A 756 -10.27 26.16 -27.40
N ILE A 757 -10.97 26.33 -26.28
CA ILE A 757 -11.09 25.37 -25.17
C ILE A 757 -12.57 25.02 -24.88
N PRO A 758 -13.26 24.34 -25.81
CA PRO A 758 -14.71 24.17 -25.78
C PRO A 758 -15.24 23.33 -24.60
N ASN A 759 -14.37 22.54 -23.96
CA ASN A 759 -14.72 21.63 -22.86
C ASN A 759 -14.53 22.25 -21.46
N LEU A 760 -14.27 23.56 -21.37
CA LEU A 760 -14.00 24.22 -20.10
C LEU A 760 -15.22 24.13 -19.16
N GLU A 761 -15.02 23.60 -17.96
CA GLU A 761 -16.02 23.47 -16.90
C GLU A 761 -15.83 24.53 -15.79
N GLU A 762 -14.59 24.89 -15.48
CA GLU A 762 -14.25 25.86 -14.45
C GLU A 762 -13.27 26.92 -14.96
N LEU A 763 -13.64 28.20 -14.81
CA LEU A 763 -12.79 29.35 -15.09
C LEU A 763 -12.71 30.25 -13.85
N SER A 764 -11.50 30.44 -13.32
CA SER A 764 -11.24 31.35 -12.21
C SER A 764 -10.15 32.35 -12.57
N VAL A 765 -10.47 33.65 -12.52
CA VAL A 765 -9.55 34.75 -12.81
C VAL A 765 -9.49 35.70 -11.62
N HIS A 766 -8.33 35.85 -11.01
CA HIS A 766 -8.08 36.76 -9.91
C HIS A 766 -7.03 37.80 -10.34
N GLY A 767 -7.45 39.06 -10.51
CA GLY A 767 -6.58 40.19 -10.85
C GLY A 767 -6.05 40.94 -9.62
N LYS A 768 -4.95 41.69 -9.79
CA LYS A 768 -4.51 42.75 -8.86
C LYS A 768 -4.96 44.13 -9.37
N PRO A 769 -5.35 45.08 -8.51
CA PRO A 769 -5.77 46.42 -8.94
C PRO A 769 -4.62 47.21 -9.59
N LEU A 770 -4.84 47.73 -10.80
CA LEU A 770 -3.94 48.68 -11.46
C LEU A 770 -4.22 50.12 -11.00
N SER A 771 -3.21 50.88 -10.59
CA SER A 771 -3.35 52.30 -10.28
C SER A 771 -3.55 53.13 -11.56
N HIS A 772 -4.82 53.42 -11.91
CA HIS A 772 -5.39 54.48 -12.78
C HIS A 772 -4.62 55.15 -13.95
N ALA A 773 -3.48 54.66 -14.44
CA ALA A 773 -2.65 55.42 -15.37
C ALA A 773 -2.72 55.00 -16.85
N HIS A 774 -3.25 53.82 -17.20
CA HIS A 774 -3.20 53.34 -18.60
C HIS A 774 -4.49 52.65 -19.06
N CYS A 775 -5.57 53.43 -19.19
CA CYS A 775 -6.71 53.01 -20.02
C CYS A 775 -6.46 53.48 -21.45
N CYS A 776 -6.03 52.59 -22.34
CA CYS A 776 -6.01 52.86 -23.78
C CYS A 776 -7.39 52.51 -24.37
N THR A 777 -8.12 53.52 -24.84
CA THR A 777 -9.32 53.36 -25.67
C THR A 777 -8.91 52.85 -27.06
N ALA A 778 -8.88 51.54 -27.26
CA ALA A 778 -8.77 50.93 -28.57
C ALA A 778 -10.04 50.12 -28.87
N GLU A 779 -10.59 50.29 -30.07
CA GLU A 779 -11.74 49.53 -30.57
C GLU A 779 -11.36 48.04 -30.68
N VAL A 780 -11.79 47.23 -29.71
CA VAL A 780 -11.77 45.77 -29.82
C VAL A 780 -12.92 45.36 -30.75
N ASN A 781 -12.66 44.52 -31.75
CA ASN A 781 -13.68 43.99 -32.65
C ASN A 781 -14.73 43.18 -31.86
N THR A 782 -15.86 43.81 -31.58
CA THR A 782 -16.98 43.33 -30.74
C THR A 782 -17.85 42.24 -31.35
N ALA A 783 -17.40 41.56 -32.42
CA ALA A 783 -18.27 40.83 -33.34
C ALA A 783 -18.53 39.33 -33.03
N VAL A 784 -17.95 38.74 -31.98
CA VAL A 784 -18.08 37.28 -31.77
C VAL A 784 -18.43 36.94 -30.32
N GLY A 785 -19.69 36.54 -30.08
CA GLY A 785 -20.05 35.71 -28.93
C GLY A 785 -19.66 34.26 -29.21
N PHE A 786 -19.28 33.50 -28.20
CA PHE A 786 -18.83 32.11 -28.32
C PHE A 786 -19.52 31.23 -27.28
N THR A 787 -19.73 29.96 -27.62
CA THR A 787 -20.62 29.04 -26.88
C THR A 787 -19.82 28.12 -25.95
N HIS A 788 -19.86 28.37 -24.63
CA HIS A 788 -19.35 27.45 -23.61
C HIS A 788 -20.48 26.77 -22.86
N LYS A 789 -21.08 25.79 -23.51
CA LYS A 789 -22.19 25.02 -22.93
C LYS A 789 -21.76 24.13 -21.77
N THR A 790 -20.46 23.86 -21.59
CA THR A 790 -19.91 23.01 -20.53
C THR A 790 -19.53 23.78 -19.26
N LEU A 791 -19.43 25.12 -19.32
CA LEU A 791 -18.91 25.92 -18.21
C LEU A 791 -19.90 25.95 -17.05
N ARG A 792 -19.49 25.41 -15.90
CA ARG A 792 -20.30 25.32 -14.67
C ARG A 792 -19.93 26.40 -13.66
N SER A 793 -18.67 26.81 -13.61
CA SER A 793 -18.16 27.79 -12.65
C SER A 793 -17.39 28.90 -13.34
N LEU A 794 -17.83 30.15 -13.12
CA LEU A 794 -17.15 31.36 -13.55
C LEU A 794 -16.89 32.28 -12.36
N VAL A 795 -15.62 32.44 -11.99
CA VAL A 795 -15.18 33.32 -10.91
C VAL A 795 -14.24 34.37 -11.48
N MET A 796 -14.57 35.64 -11.30
CA MET A 796 -13.68 36.76 -11.61
C MET A 796 -13.59 37.70 -10.41
N SER A 797 -12.39 37.97 -9.91
CA SER A 797 -12.20 38.89 -8.78
C SER A 797 -11.06 39.88 -9.02
N GLY A 798 -11.18 41.11 -8.53
CA GLY A 798 -10.10 42.11 -8.60
C GLY A 798 -9.82 42.63 -10.02
N ILE A 799 -10.79 42.49 -10.92
CA ILE A 799 -10.72 42.98 -12.31
C ILE A 799 -11.44 44.33 -12.45
N SER A 800 -11.02 45.13 -13.44
CA SER A 800 -11.72 46.36 -13.84
C SER A 800 -12.74 46.06 -14.94
N LEU A 801 -14.01 46.35 -14.71
CA LEU A 801 -15.09 46.09 -15.65
C LEU A 801 -15.42 47.33 -16.48
N THR A 802 -14.74 47.48 -17.62
CA THR A 802 -15.00 48.53 -18.62
C THR A 802 -16.20 48.20 -19.52
N PRO A 803 -16.78 49.17 -20.24
CA PRO A 803 -17.88 48.93 -21.17
C PRO A 803 -17.62 47.83 -22.20
N ALA A 804 -16.40 47.73 -22.73
CA ALA A 804 -16.03 46.70 -23.71
C ALA A 804 -16.00 45.29 -23.10
N ALA A 805 -15.37 45.13 -21.92
CA ALA A 805 -15.33 43.86 -21.20
C ALA A 805 -16.73 43.44 -20.70
N ALA A 806 -17.52 44.39 -20.24
CA ALA A 806 -18.93 44.21 -19.87
C ALA A 806 -19.76 43.70 -21.06
N ALA A 807 -19.61 44.31 -22.24
CA ALA A 807 -20.33 43.89 -23.43
C ALA A 807 -19.85 42.52 -23.95
N ALA A 808 -18.56 42.21 -23.86
CA ALA A 808 -18.02 40.90 -24.25
C ALA A 808 -18.52 39.77 -23.34
N LEU A 809 -18.51 39.99 -22.02
CA LEU A 809 -19.08 39.07 -21.04
C LEU A 809 -20.60 38.93 -21.21
N GLY A 810 -21.32 40.03 -21.35
CA GLY A 810 -22.79 40.02 -21.49
C GLY A 810 -23.31 39.38 -22.76
N ARG A 811 -22.49 39.30 -23.82
CA ARG A 811 -22.79 38.48 -25.02
C ARG A 811 -22.47 37.00 -24.83
N SER A 812 -21.56 36.65 -23.93
CA SER A 812 -21.09 35.27 -23.76
C SER A 812 -21.87 34.51 -22.67
N LEU A 813 -22.29 35.20 -21.61
CA LEU A 813 -23.02 34.59 -20.50
C LEU A 813 -24.37 33.93 -20.90
N PRO A 814 -25.20 34.49 -21.81
CA PRO A 814 -26.45 33.85 -22.23
C PRO A 814 -26.24 32.49 -22.91
N GLU A 815 -25.06 32.26 -23.48
CA GLU A 815 -24.70 31.02 -24.17
C GLU A 815 -24.10 29.94 -23.23
N MET A 816 -23.95 30.23 -21.93
CA MET A 816 -23.39 29.33 -20.90
C MET A 816 -24.49 28.55 -20.17
N SER A 817 -25.21 27.69 -20.90
CA SER A 817 -26.41 27.00 -20.42
C SER A 817 -26.22 26.08 -19.19
N SER A 818 -24.99 25.69 -18.87
CA SER A 818 -24.66 24.83 -17.71
C SER A 818 -24.06 25.58 -16.53
N LEU A 819 -24.08 26.93 -16.54
CA LEU A 819 -23.48 27.74 -15.49
C LEU A 819 -24.25 27.62 -14.18
N GLU A 820 -23.61 27.02 -13.17
CA GLU A 820 -24.14 26.83 -11.82
C GLU A 820 -23.63 27.88 -10.85
N MET A 821 -22.39 28.37 -11.03
CA MET A 821 -21.75 29.38 -10.18
C MET A 821 -21.26 30.57 -11.00
N LEU A 822 -21.69 31.77 -10.61
CA LEU A 822 -21.18 33.04 -11.13
C LEU A 822 -20.78 33.97 -9.99
N ARG A 823 -19.51 34.34 -9.92
CA ARG A 823 -18.98 35.31 -8.94
C ARG A 823 -18.17 36.38 -9.63
N LEU A 824 -18.63 37.64 -9.54
CA LEU A 824 -17.88 38.81 -10.00
C LEU A 824 -17.59 39.76 -8.82
N THR A 825 -16.31 39.95 -8.52
CA THR A 825 -15.82 40.89 -7.51
C THR A 825 -14.94 41.93 -8.18
N LEU A 826 -15.32 43.20 -8.14
CA LEU A 826 -14.53 44.27 -8.74
C LEU A 826 -13.40 44.74 -7.83
N ALA A 827 -12.40 45.41 -8.41
CA ALA A 827 -11.34 46.06 -7.66
C ALA A 827 -11.88 47.29 -6.88
N ASP A 828 -11.36 47.50 -5.66
CA ASP A 828 -11.78 48.62 -4.79
C ASP A 828 -11.61 49.98 -5.51
N GLY A 829 -12.70 50.73 -5.65
CA GLY A 829 -12.73 52.05 -6.29
C GLY A 829 -13.20 52.09 -7.75
N SER A 830 -13.49 50.95 -8.40
CA SER A 830 -14.08 50.94 -9.74
C SER A 830 -15.54 51.43 -9.72
N ASN A 831 -15.86 52.48 -10.48
CA ASN A 831 -17.21 53.03 -10.57
C ASN A 831 -17.91 52.51 -11.84
N VAL A 832 -18.69 51.44 -11.72
CA VAL A 832 -19.50 50.88 -12.82
C VAL A 832 -20.72 51.78 -13.06
N GLN A 833 -20.91 52.28 -14.28
CA GLN A 833 -22.06 53.09 -14.65
C GLN A 833 -23.23 52.20 -15.09
N GLY A 834 -24.37 52.83 -15.40
CA GLY A 834 -25.57 52.08 -15.75
C GLY A 834 -25.52 51.39 -17.11
N GLU A 835 -24.68 51.91 -18.01
CA GLU A 835 -24.49 51.39 -19.35
C GLU A 835 -23.70 50.08 -19.35
N GLU A 836 -22.71 49.91 -18.46
CA GLU A 836 -21.96 48.64 -18.35
C GLU A 836 -22.79 47.52 -17.72
N MET A 837 -23.65 47.86 -16.76
CA MET A 837 -24.60 46.89 -16.18
C MET A 837 -25.63 46.41 -17.22
N GLU A 838 -26.11 47.33 -18.06
CA GLU A 838 -27.01 46.99 -19.16
C GLU A 838 -26.27 46.20 -20.26
N ALA A 839 -24.99 46.49 -20.52
CA ALA A 839 -24.17 45.70 -21.45
C ALA A 839 -23.90 44.27 -20.95
N LEU A 840 -23.74 44.07 -19.63
CA LEU A 840 -23.54 42.75 -19.02
C LEU A 840 -24.81 41.89 -18.99
N PHE A 841 -25.94 42.49 -18.60
CA PHE A 841 -27.17 41.72 -18.30
C PHE A 841 -28.31 42.00 -19.29
N GLY A 842 -28.12 42.88 -20.26
CA GLY A 842 -29.17 43.28 -21.19
C GLY A 842 -29.53 42.24 -22.25
N GLY A 843 -28.64 41.27 -22.50
CA GLY A 843 -28.79 40.24 -23.53
C GLY A 843 -29.45 38.93 -23.09
N PHE A 844 -29.86 38.79 -21.83
CA PHE A 844 -30.45 37.55 -21.34
C PHE A 844 -31.92 37.40 -21.72
N ASN A 845 -32.23 36.37 -22.49
CA ASN A 845 -33.58 36.01 -22.89
C ASN A 845 -34.08 34.69 -22.26
N GLU A 846 -33.20 33.93 -21.60
CA GLU A 846 -33.47 32.62 -20.97
C GLU A 846 -32.87 32.57 -19.55
N THR A 847 -33.38 31.67 -18.70
CA THR A 847 -32.94 31.53 -17.30
C THR A 847 -31.72 30.60 -17.20
N LEU A 848 -30.71 30.99 -16.42
CA LEU A 848 -29.53 30.14 -16.17
C LEU A 848 -29.76 29.23 -14.94
N PRO A 849 -29.18 28.03 -14.88
CA PRO A 849 -29.32 27.10 -13.75
C PRO A 849 -28.39 27.46 -12.57
N LEU A 850 -28.34 28.75 -12.18
CA LEU A 850 -27.44 29.24 -11.15
C LEU A 850 -27.86 28.78 -9.73
N SER A 851 -26.96 28.08 -9.05
CA SER A 851 -27.06 27.70 -7.64
C SER A 851 -26.33 28.67 -6.70
N ASN A 852 -25.40 29.48 -7.21
CA ASN A 852 -24.66 30.49 -6.44
C ASN A 852 -24.35 31.73 -7.30
N LEU A 853 -24.82 32.91 -6.86
CA LEU A 853 -24.61 34.18 -7.54
C LEU A 853 -24.07 35.23 -6.56
N SER A 854 -22.89 35.77 -6.83
CA SER A 854 -22.25 36.75 -5.94
C SER A 854 -21.65 37.93 -6.70
N PHE A 855 -22.04 39.14 -6.29
CA PHE A 855 -21.55 40.40 -6.84
C PHE A 855 -21.04 41.30 -5.71
N SER A 856 -19.85 41.88 -5.88
CA SER A 856 -19.25 42.79 -4.89
C SER A 856 -18.36 43.85 -5.56
N GLY A 857 -18.27 45.04 -4.95
CA GLY A 857 -17.47 46.16 -5.46
C GLY A 857 -18.17 47.09 -6.46
N PHE A 858 -19.51 47.12 -6.49
CA PHE A 858 -20.31 47.98 -7.39
C PHE A 858 -20.86 49.22 -6.68
N SER A 859 -20.66 50.41 -7.27
CA SER A 859 -21.24 51.68 -6.78
C SER A 859 -22.71 51.81 -7.17
N THR A 860 -23.60 52.03 -6.19
CA THR A 860 -25.05 51.87 -6.32
C THR A 860 -25.81 53.13 -6.81
N LYS A 861 -25.13 54.17 -7.30
CA LYS A 861 -25.79 55.39 -7.79
C LYS A 861 -26.37 55.19 -9.20
N GLY A 862 -27.56 54.61 -9.27
CA GLY A 862 -28.49 54.74 -10.42
C GLY A 862 -28.94 53.44 -11.09
N CYS A 863 -28.20 52.34 -10.98
CA CYS A 863 -28.45 51.16 -11.83
C CYS A 863 -29.08 49.91 -11.16
N VAL A 864 -29.33 49.97 -9.84
CA VAL A 864 -29.80 48.82 -9.06
C VAL A 864 -31.21 48.34 -9.47
N ARG A 865 -32.09 49.24 -9.94
CA ARG A 865 -33.46 48.85 -10.34
C ARG A 865 -33.49 48.07 -11.66
N SER A 866 -32.76 48.53 -12.69
CA SER A 866 -32.71 47.84 -14.00
C SER A 866 -31.98 46.49 -13.89
N ALA A 867 -30.85 46.46 -13.17
CA ALA A 867 -30.09 45.23 -12.95
C ALA A 867 -30.87 44.21 -12.11
N ARG A 868 -31.54 44.60 -11.01
CA ARG A 868 -32.36 43.68 -10.20
C ARG A 868 -33.51 43.06 -10.99
N GLN A 869 -34.17 43.83 -11.85
CA GLN A 869 -35.32 43.36 -12.64
C GLN A 869 -34.93 42.36 -13.73
N LYS A 870 -33.71 42.46 -14.26
CA LYS A 870 -33.15 41.48 -15.21
C LYS A 870 -32.45 40.30 -14.50
N LEU A 871 -31.83 40.52 -13.34
CA LEU A 871 -31.21 39.45 -12.53
C LEU A 871 -32.23 38.52 -11.87
N SER A 872 -33.46 38.98 -11.60
CA SER A 872 -34.56 38.10 -11.20
C SER A 872 -35.00 37.11 -12.28
N LEU A 873 -34.62 37.33 -13.54
CA LEU A 873 -34.78 36.35 -14.61
C LEU A 873 -33.62 35.33 -14.63
N LEU A 874 -32.50 35.60 -13.96
CA LEU A 874 -31.27 34.80 -14.06
C LEU A 874 -31.11 33.73 -12.98
N ALA A 875 -31.79 33.85 -11.84
CA ALA A 875 -31.70 32.89 -10.74
C ALA A 875 -33.10 32.48 -10.27
N GLN A 876 -33.32 31.17 -10.11
CA GLN A 876 -34.64 30.62 -9.73
C GLN A 876 -35.09 30.99 -8.29
N PHE A 877 -34.21 31.54 -7.45
CA PHE A 877 -34.50 31.87 -6.04
C PHE A 877 -33.80 33.17 -5.58
N GLU A 878 -34.53 34.05 -4.86
CA GLU A 878 -33.99 35.29 -4.25
C GLU A 878 -32.91 35.03 -3.17
N SER A 879 -32.86 33.83 -2.59
CA SER A 879 -31.90 33.44 -1.53
C SER A 879 -30.48 33.13 -2.03
N VAL A 880 -30.27 33.09 -3.35
CA VAL A 880 -29.01 32.69 -4.00
C VAL A 880 -28.06 33.88 -4.25
N VAL A 881 -28.54 35.11 -4.03
CA VAL A 881 -27.83 36.34 -4.42
C VAL A 881 -27.24 37.06 -3.20
N SER A 882 -25.90 37.08 -3.09
CA SER A 882 -25.18 37.83 -2.07
C SER A 882 -24.66 39.16 -2.65
N TRP A 883 -25.15 40.29 -2.12
CA TRP A 883 -24.64 41.63 -2.41
C TRP A 883 -23.84 42.14 -1.21
N ARG A 884 -22.54 42.39 -1.39
CA ARG A 884 -21.79 43.30 -0.51
C ARG A 884 -21.52 44.58 -1.28
N VAL A 885 -22.22 45.64 -0.85
CA VAL A 885 -21.98 47.04 -1.29
C VAL A 885 -20.70 47.54 -0.66
#